data_AF-A0A954RVP9-F1
#
_entry.id   AF-A0A954RVP9-F1
#
_cell.length_a   1.000
_cell.length_b   1.000
_cell.length_c   1.000
_cell.angle_alpha   90.00
_cell.angle_beta   90.00
_cell.angle_gamma   90.00
#
_symmetry.space_group_name_H-M   'P 1'
#
loop_
_entity.id
_entity.type
_entity.pdbx_description
1 polymer ?
#
loop_
_entity_poly.entity_id
_entity_poly.type
_entity_poly.pdbx_seq_one_letter_code
_entity_poly.pdbx_strand_id
1 'polypeptide(L)'
;MLSHYCKLSRSALILLAIASLAPAMHLPTIRAEELRALPDSSVSEIEARIRRWQRQTQTPGVSVAIASNHQLQYAAGFGVADLEHGTPVNTETLFRTASVAKPMTAVLILRLMEQQQLGLDRPVQDYCAAFPTKQWPVNCRDLLGHLAGVRHYNNQAEADSTRHFNSLSDALSVFAKDPLKHKPGTQFLYSTFGYNLLGSVAEGAGQDNFMSLLRQYVLQPSDMQQTVTDDHFAIRKGRSRGYARQNESILNAPLHDTSMKIPGGGLLSTPSDLVRFALAVNQDKLLTSATKQLMWTPGETTDGKSTGYGLGWGIGKSREYSTVSHSGSQAGVSTFLLLLPDAGVCVSIMCNLQLQKLGPLAHDLAFLVVPAKPKPDYTTVKQKLKQAIQHEVAAKDLPAFSISLVDGGQTIWSEGFGFEDADRKRPATADTIYRVGSVSKLLTDIAVMQLVERGELKLDEPVSNILPDFSPADPRAKQITLRQLMSHRSGLVRESPVGNYFDPNEPSLEQTVASLNQTSLTYAPGTKIKYSNAAIAAVGAALQRHWQQPFETGVQQSVLEPLKMASSRFDLRGEKDEPLRKRLATAWMWTYDDRRFVAPTFLLGTGPAGNLYSTVNDLGRFLQCLFDDGRLPDGGRLLTPESLDEMTTPVLDENGQPLSFGLGFRIDRFAGHRRIGHGGAVYGFSTQLEALPAEQLGVAAVAALDGSNGVVQRLSEYALQLMLAARAGETLPEYATTTAPPAERLWRLAGEYLSEDGSHVRLIPYNDRLLMERGSLRAEIRADAKGQFVVDDTFQFGERLTLTNDGDLMLGETLHRRQPDEPPAPAPDRWRGLIGEYGWDHNTLYILEDRGKLTALIEWFYRYPLEEVSENVFAFPDYGLYHGEQLEFKRDANGIATEVVAAEVRFARREVGTKDGETFKIKPVRPIDELRGEAMKASPPVERGEFRDAELVELTSLDRSTGPHKGRARWRPEHAIQLDIRYATNNNFTGAVFYQQPRAYMQRPAAEAVVAAHRSLQPLGLGLLIHDAYRPWHVTKMFWDATPGDLKDFVANPANGSRHNRGCAVDLTLYDLNTGQPIPMVATYDEFSPRSFPLYPGGESRQRWHRQVLRHTMEEAGFRIYEFEWWHFDYRDWKQYRIGNATFEELGGIESKK
;
A
#
# COMPACT_ATOMS: atom_id res chain seq x y z
N MET A 1 -66.71 -43.80 -51.87
CA MET A 1 -65.94 -45.06 -51.88
C MET A 1 -64.64 -44.73 -51.16
N LEU A 2 -64.35 -45.11 -49.91
CA LEU A 2 -64.27 -46.41 -49.20
C LEU A 2 -62.83 -46.42 -48.61
N SER A 3 -62.49 -46.78 -47.36
CA SER A 3 -63.24 -46.89 -46.11
C SER A 3 -62.25 -47.09 -44.94
N HIS A 4 -62.61 -46.67 -43.72
CA HIS A 4 -62.16 -47.21 -42.42
C HIS A 4 -60.70 -47.07 -41.91
N TYR A 5 -60.54 -46.19 -40.91
CA TYR A 5 -60.26 -46.49 -39.48
C TYR A 5 -59.18 -47.48 -38.99
N CYS A 6 -58.54 -47.03 -37.88
CA CYS A 6 -58.03 -47.77 -36.71
C CYS A 6 -56.55 -48.25 -36.62
N LYS A 7 -55.75 -47.42 -35.94
CA LYS A 7 -55.15 -47.63 -34.59
C LYS A 7 -54.18 -48.80 -34.31
N LEU A 8 -53.08 -48.43 -33.61
CA LEU A 8 -52.25 -49.22 -32.65
C LEU A 8 -51.39 -50.33 -33.29
N SER A 9 -50.21 -50.73 -32.79
CA SER A 9 -49.32 -50.27 -31.70
C SER A 9 -48.00 -51.10 -31.75
N ARG A 10 -46.86 -50.54 -31.28
CA ARG A 10 -45.66 -51.19 -30.63
C ARG A 10 -45.30 -52.67 -30.98
N SER A 11 -44.04 -53.08 -31.18
CA SER A 11 -42.69 -52.49 -31.02
C SER A 11 -41.62 -53.48 -31.53
N ALA A 12 -40.39 -53.00 -31.78
CA ALA A 12 -39.10 -53.73 -31.61
C ALA A 12 -38.78 -54.96 -32.52
N LEU A 13 -37.53 -55.25 -32.95
CA LEU A 13 -36.22 -54.53 -32.96
C LEU A 13 -35.24 -55.26 -33.95
N ILE A 14 -34.10 -54.63 -34.32
CA ILE A 14 -32.81 -55.23 -34.82
C ILE A 14 -32.78 -55.62 -36.34
N LEU A 15 -32.09 -54.87 -37.24
CA LEU A 15 -30.63 -54.90 -37.63
C LEU A 15 -30.24 -56.22 -38.37
N LEU A 16 -29.49 -56.35 -39.49
CA LEU A 16 -28.65 -55.55 -40.44
C LEU A 16 -28.56 -56.38 -41.76
N ALA A 17 -28.13 -55.94 -42.97
CA ALA A 17 -27.86 -54.64 -43.63
C ALA A 17 -27.52 -54.83 -45.15
N ILE A 18 -27.08 -53.74 -45.81
CA ILE A 18 -26.26 -53.60 -47.05
C ILE A 18 -27.01 -53.21 -48.35
N ALA A 19 -26.36 -52.30 -49.11
CA ALA A 19 -26.61 -51.81 -50.49
C ALA A 19 -27.32 -50.45 -50.70
N SER A 20 -26.55 -49.37 -50.51
CA SER A 20 -26.24 -48.30 -51.51
C SER A 20 -26.93 -48.38 -52.90
N LEU A 21 -27.39 -47.33 -53.59
CA LEU A 21 -27.30 -45.84 -53.52
C LEU A 21 -28.58 -45.23 -54.15
N ALA A 22 -28.87 -43.92 -54.12
CA ALA A 22 -28.64 -42.82 -53.15
C ALA A 22 -29.36 -41.53 -53.68
N PRO A 23 -30.01 -40.69 -52.84
CA PRO A 23 -30.67 -39.46 -53.29
C PRO A 23 -29.96 -38.16 -52.86
N ALA A 24 -30.44 -37.03 -53.40
CA ALA A 24 -29.86 -35.69 -53.27
C ALA A 24 -29.70 -35.18 -51.83
N MET A 25 -28.60 -34.46 -51.58
CA MET A 25 -28.43 -33.65 -50.37
C MET A 25 -29.36 -32.43 -50.38
N HIS A 26 -30.45 -32.48 -49.62
CA HIS A 26 -31.05 -31.27 -49.07
C HIS A 26 -30.30 -30.90 -47.77
N LEU A 27 -29.61 -29.76 -47.79
CA LEU A 27 -29.16 -29.10 -46.57
C LEU A 27 -30.36 -28.43 -45.88
N PRO A 28 -30.56 -28.60 -44.57
CA PRO A 28 -31.66 -27.96 -43.86
C PRO A 28 -31.39 -26.46 -43.68
N THR A 29 -32.31 -25.62 -44.17
CA THR A 29 -32.38 -24.20 -43.78
C THR A 29 -32.85 -24.11 -42.34
N ILE A 30 -31.92 -23.79 -41.42
CA ILE A 30 -32.21 -23.51 -40.01
C ILE A 30 -33.11 -22.27 -39.91
N ARG A 31 -34.19 -22.35 -39.12
CA ARG A 31 -35.09 -21.21 -38.85
C ARG A 31 -34.58 -20.39 -37.66
N ALA A 32 -34.95 -19.11 -37.64
CA ALA A 32 -34.43 -18.10 -36.71
C ALA A 32 -34.77 -18.29 -35.21
N GLU A 33 -35.37 -19.40 -34.81
CA GLU A 33 -35.71 -19.71 -33.40
C GLU A 33 -34.66 -20.60 -32.69
N GLU A 34 -33.69 -21.19 -33.41
CA GLU A 34 -32.73 -22.18 -32.85
C GLU A 34 -31.34 -21.62 -32.46
N LEU A 35 -31.10 -20.31 -32.52
CA LEU A 35 -29.80 -19.67 -32.21
C LEU A 35 -29.78 -19.00 -30.83
N ARG A 36 -30.03 -19.78 -29.77
CA ARG A 36 -29.78 -19.41 -28.37
C ARG A 36 -28.99 -20.52 -27.66
N ALA A 37 -27.68 -20.33 -27.54
CA ALA A 37 -26.80 -21.26 -26.81
C ALA A 37 -26.10 -20.61 -25.59
N LEU A 38 -26.37 -19.33 -25.33
CA LEU A 38 -26.08 -18.68 -24.04
C LEU A 38 -27.15 -19.05 -22.99
N PRO A 39 -26.82 -19.05 -21.68
CA PRO A 39 -27.80 -19.21 -20.61
C PRO A 39 -28.90 -18.12 -20.64
N ASP A 40 -30.13 -18.48 -20.26
CA ASP A 40 -31.28 -17.56 -20.25
C ASP A 40 -31.06 -16.30 -19.40
N SER A 41 -30.29 -16.40 -18.30
CA SER A 41 -29.89 -15.27 -17.47
C SER A 41 -29.00 -14.28 -18.22
N SER A 42 -27.97 -14.78 -18.93
CA SER A 42 -27.11 -13.96 -19.78
C SER A 42 -27.89 -13.32 -20.92
N VAL A 43 -28.79 -14.08 -21.58
CA VAL A 43 -29.69 -13.55 -22.62
C VAL A 43 -30.59 -12.43 -22.08
N SER A 44 -31.16 -12.60 -20.90
CA SER A 44 -32.04 -11.61 -20.26
C SER A 44 -31.30 -10.30 -19.95
N GLU A 45 -30.07 -10.38 -19.44
CA GLU A 45 -29.22 -9.21 -19.15
C GLU A 45 -28.74 -8.52 -20.45
N ILE A 46 -28.36 -9.29 -21.47
CA ILE A 46 -28.04 -8.77 -22.82
C ILE A 46 -29.22 -7.98 -23.39
N GLU A 47 -30.42 -8.56 -23.39
CA GLU A 47 -31.64 -7.88 -23.86
C GLU A 47 -31.97 -6.64 -23.02
N ALA A 48 -31.81 -6.69 -21.70
CA ALA A 48 -32.05 -5.56 -20.81
C ALA A 48 -31.12 -4.37 -21.11
N ARG A 49 -29.83 -4.63 -21.35
CA ARG A 49 -28.84 -3.60 -21.72
C ARG A 49 -29.15 -2.99 -23.08
N ILE A 50 -29.43 -3.80 -24.10
CA ILE A 50 -29.77 -3.32 -25.44
C ILE A 50 -31.04 -2.46 -25.40
N ARG A 51 -32.09 -2.89 -24.70
CA ARG A 51 -33.35 -2.12 -24.55
C ARG A 51 -33.16 -0.84 -23.73
N ARG A 52 -32.26 -0.82 -22.73
CA ARG A 52 -31.89 0.40 -21.98
C ARG A 52 -31.21 1.41 -22.91
N TRP A 53 -30.16 0.98 -23.61
CA TRP A 53 -29.43 1.80 -24.57
C TRP A 53 -30.33 2.32 -25.70
N GLN A 54 -31.19 1.47 -26.27
CA GLN A 54 -32.10 1.85 -27.36
C GLN A 54 -33.08 2.95 -26.93
N ARG A 55 -33.59 2.90 -25.70
CA ARG A 55 -34.46 3.95 -25.15
C ARG A 55 -33.71 5.26 -24.89
N GLN A 56 -32.50 5.18 -24.34
CA GLN A 56 -31.66 6.36 -24.06
C GLN A 56 -31.24 7.11 -25.34
N THR A 57 -30.93 6.37 -26.41
CA THR A 57 -30.58 6.95 -27.73
C THR A 57 -31.80 7.25 -28.61
N GLN A 58 -32.96 6.73 -28.25
CA GLN A 58 -34.18 6.61 -29.07
C GLN A 58 -33.89 6.09 -30.49
N THR A 59 -33.03 5.07 -30.59
CA THR A 59 -32.64 4.46 -31.87
C THR A 59 -33.82 3.64 -32.44
N PRO A 60 -34.32 3.92 -33.67
CA PRO A 60 -35.51 3.24 -34.21
C PRO A 60 -35.36 1.73 -34.31
N GLY A 61 -34.23 1.24 -34.83
CA GLY A 61 -33.95 -0.17 -35.03
C GLY A 61 -32.47 -0.52 -34.83
N VAL A 62 -32.20 -1.60 -34.10
CA VAL A 62 -30.85 -2.14 -33.86
C VAL A 62 -30.87 -3.67 -33.94
N SER A 63 -29.83 -4.26 -34.52
CA SER A 63 -29.57 -5.69 -34.46
C SER A 63 -28.18 -5.95 -33.88
N VAL A 64 -28.07 -7.04 -33.12
CA VAL A 64 -26.87 -7.44 -32.39
C VAL A 64 -26.59 -8.92 -32.67
N ALA A 65 -25.31 -9.27 -32.82
CA ALA A 65 -24.83 -10.64 -32.81
C ALA A 65 -23.63 -10.76 -31.86
N ILE A 66 -23.57 -11.88 -31.13
CA ILE A 66 -22.55 -12.17 -30.11
C ILE A 66 -22.04 -13.60 -30.33
N ALA A 67 -20.72 -13.73 -30.41
CA ALA A 67 -20.01 -14.98 -30.35
C ALA A 67 -19.22 -15.11 -29.04
N SER A 68 -19.16 -16.33 -28.53
CA SER A 68 -18.28 -16.78 -27.45
C SER A 68 -17.90 -18.24 -27.70
N ASN A 69 -16.81 -18.71 -27.11
CA ASN A 69 -16.18 -19.99 -27.43
C ASN A 69 -15.96 -20.20 -28.95
N HIS A 70 -15.59 -19.12 -29.64
CA HIS A 70 -15.36 -19.08 -31.10
C HIS A 70 -16.55 -19.51 -31.99
N GLN A 71 -17.78 -19.41 -31.50
CA GLN A 71 -19.00 -19.70 -32.26
C GLN A 71 -20.07 -18.61 -32.03
N LEU A 72 -20.98 -18.41 -32.99
CA LEU A 72 -22.11 -17.49 -32.84
C LEU A 72 -23.12 -18.08 -31.83
N GLN A 73 -23.28 -17.44 -30.67
CA GLN A 73 -24.10 -17.95 -29.55
C GLN A 73 -25.46 -17.25 -29.42
N TYR A 74 -25.57 -16.03 -29.93
CA TYR A 74 -26.76 -15.18 -29.82
C TYR A 74 -26.85 -14.19 -31.00
N ALA A 75 -28.04 -13.99 -31.55
CA ALA A 75 -28.34 -12.90 -32.46
C ALA A 75 -29.80 -12.46 -32.32
N ALA A 76 -30.06 -11.14 -32.35
CA ALA A 76 -31.40 -10.58 -32.19
C ALA A 76 -31.59 -9.24 -32.92
N GLY A 77 -32.85 -8.84 -33.09
CA GLY A 77 -33.28 -7.53 -33.60
C GLY A 77 -34.25 -6.85 -32.64
N PHE A 78 -34.17 -5.53 -32.54
CA PHE A 78 -34.98 -4.71 -31.64
C PHE A 78 -35.46 -3.44 -32.36
N GLY A 79 -36.73 -3.07 -32.15
CA GLY A 79 -37.35 -1.92 -32.81
C GLY A 79 -37.68 -2.18 -34.28
N VAL A 80 -37.64 -1.14 -35.11
CA VAL A 80 -38.13 -1.15 -36.49
C VAL A 80 -37.07 -0.79 -37.53
N ALA A 81 -37.03 -1.58 -38.60
CA ALA A 81 -36.22 -1.38 -39.79
C ALA A 81 -36.79 -0.29 -40.73
N ASP A 82 -38.11 -0.08 -40.70
CA ASP A 82 -38.82 1.01 -41.39
C ASP A 82 -39.89 1.60 -40.43
N LEU A 83 -39.74 2.87 -40.08
CA LEU A 83 -40.63 3.67 -39.22
C LEU A 83 -41.97 4.00 -39.88
N GLU A 84 -42.02 4.18 -41.20
CA GLU A 84 -43.25 4.51 -41.93
C GLU A 84 -44.19 3.30 -41.97
N HIS A 85 -43.62 2.09 -42.02
CA HIS A 85 -44.34 0.83 -42.18
C HIS A 85 -44.36 -0.04 -40.91
N GLY A 86 -43.71 0.39 -39.81
CA GLY A 86 -43.59 -0.40 -38.58
C GLY A 86 -42.88 -1.75 -38.76
N THR A 87 -42.06 -1.91 -39.79
CA THR A 87 -41.43 -3.21 -40.12
C THR A 87 -40.39 -3.56 -39.06
N PRO A 88 -40.45 -4.71 -38.37
CA PRO A 88 -39.55 -5.03 -37.26
C PRO A 88 -38.11 -5.30 -37.74
N VAL A 89 -37.12 -4.98 -36.90
CA VAL A 89 -35.75 -5.49 -37.07
C VAL A 89 -35.69 -6.95 -36.63
N ASN A 90 -35.00 -7.77 -37.42
CA ASN A 90 -34.68 -9.17 -37.13
C ASN A 90 -33.22 -9.50 -37.53
N THR A 91 -32.81 -10.75 -37.36
CA THR A 91 -31.45 -11.23 -37.67
C THR A 91 -31.13 -11.29 -39.17
N GLU A 92 -32.12 -11.19 -40.06
CA GLU A 92 -31.97 -11.07 -41.52
C GLU A 92 -31.95 -9.61 -42.00
N THR A 93 -32.12 -8.63 -41.10
CA THR A 93 -32.21 -7.22 -41.49
C THR A 93 -30.84 -6.70 -41.93
N LEU A 94 -30.79 -6.19 -43.16
CA LEU A 94 -29.59 -5.67 -43.80
C LEU A 94 -29.40 -4.20 -43.43
N PHE A 95 -28.23 -3.89 -42.90
CA PHE A 95 -27.77 -2.53 -42.62
C PHE A 95 -26.52 -2.26 -43.46
N ARG A 96 -26.26 -0.98 -43.78
CA ARG A 96 -24.98 -0.57 -44.36
C ARG A 96 -23.86 -0.80 -43.34
N THR A 97 -22.77 -1.44 -43.75
CA THR A 97 -21.60 -1.68 -42.88
C THR A 97 -20.82 -0.42 -42.56
N ALA A 98 -20.99 0.62 -43.40
CA ALA A 98 -20.13 1.81 -43.39
C ALA A 98 -18.65 1.40 -43.31
N SER A 99 -17.81 2.11 -42.56
CA SER A 99 -16.38 1.81 -42.51
C SER A 99 -15.97 0.41 -42.02
N VAL A 100 -16.88 -0.44 -41.51
CA VAL A 100 -16.56 -1.86 -41.21
C VAL A 100 -16.34 -2.70 -42.48
N ALA A 101 -16.61 -2.16 -43.68
CA ALA A 101 -16.09 -2.73 -44.93
C ALA A 101 -14.54 -2.74 -45.01
N LYS A 102 -13.86 -1.81 -44.34
CA LYS A 102 -12.39 -1.68 -44.40
C LYS A 102 -11.65 -2.93 -43.91
N PRO A 103 -11.98 -3.51 -42.73
CA PRO A 103 -11.51 -4.84 -42.32
C PRO A 103 -11.59 -5.92 -43.39
N MET A 104 -12.71 -6.03 -44.12
CA MET A 104 -12.90 -7.06 -45.14
C MET A 104 -12.03 -6.81 -46.38
N THR A 105 -11.92 -5.54 -46.81
CA THR A 105 -10.99 -5.11 -47.86
C THR A 105 -9.53 -5.35 -47.46
N ALA A 106 -9.18 -5.14 -46.20
CA ALA A 106 -7.84 -5.39 -45.69
C ALA A 106 -7.48 -6.88 -45.75
N VAL A 107 -8.39 -7.76 -45.31
CA VAL A 107 -8.21 -9.21 -45.47
C VAL A 107 -8.06 -9.59 -46.94
N LEU A 108 -8.88 -9.04 -47.86
CA LEU A 108 -8.72 -9.33 -49.30
C LEU A 108 -7.33 -8.96 -49.83
N ILE A 109 -6.81 -7.77 -49.51
CA ILE A 109 -5.46 -7.35 -49.94
C ILE A 109 -4.38 -8.27 -49.37
N LEU A 110 -4.51 -8.67 -48.10
CA LEU A 110 -3.59 -9.59 -47.45
C LEU A 110 -3.68 -11.02 -48.03
N ARG A 111 -4.85 -11.47 -48.51
CA ARG A 111 -4.99 -12.72 -49.27
C ARG A 111 -4.30 -12.67 -50.62
N LEU A 112 -4.47 -11.57 -51.37
CA LEU A 112 -3.77 -11.39 -52.65
C LEU A 112 -2.24 -11.33 -52.45
N MET A 113 -1.77 -10.81 -51.31
CA MET A 113 -0.37 -10.89 -50.89
C MET A 113 0.07 -12.33 -50.59
N GLU A 114 -0.69 -13.10 -49.80
CA GLU A 114 -0.38 -14.51 -49.52
C GLU A 114 -0.39 -15.39 -50.78
N GLN A 115 -1.19 -15.03 -51.79
CA GLN A 115 -1.19 -15.67 -53.12
C GLN A 115 -0.06 -15.15 -54.06
N GLN A 116 0.83 -14.27 -53.57
CA GLN A 116 1.92 -13.64 -54.34
C GLN A 116 1.46 -12.81 -55.56
N GLN A 117 0.17 -12.45 -55.63
CA GLN A 117 -0.42 -11.60 -56.67
C GLN A 117 -0.17 -10.11 -56.37
N LEU A 118 0.10 -9.76 -55.10
CA LEU A 118 0.31 -8.39 -54.63
C LEU A 118 1.52 -8.30 -53.67
N GLY A 119 2.32 -7.23 -53.78
CA GLY A 119 3.35 -6.89 -52.80
C GLY A 119 2.94 -5.65 -52.01
N LEU A 120 2.86 -5.75 -50.68
CA LEU A 120 2.35 -4.65 -49.83
C LEU A 120 3.15 -3.33 -49.96
N ASP A 121 4.45 -3.43 -50.20
CA ASP A 121 5.40 -2.31 -50.25
C ASP A 121 5.68 -1.82 -51.68
N ARG A 122 5.02 -2.41 -52.70
CA ARG A 122 5.16 -1.97 -54.10
C ARG A 122 4.31 -0.74 -54.39
N PRO A 123 4.69 0.09 -55.39
CA PRO A 123 3.85 1.19 -55.85
C PRO A 123 2.47 0.69 -56.30
N VAL A 124 1.41 1.36 -55.85
CA VAL A 124 0.04 1.02 -56.26
C VAL A 124 -0.19 1.11 -57.77
N GLN A 125 0.63 1.85 -58.50
CA GLN A 125 0.63 1.95 -59.96
C GLN A 125 0.88 0.60 -60.65
N ASP A 126 1.60 -0.33 -60.01
CA ASP A 126 1.83 -1.70 -60.53
C ASP A 126 0.52 -2.47 -60.73
N TYR A 127 -0.53 -2.09 -60.00
CA TYR A 127 -1.86 -2.73 -60.00
C TYR A 127 -2.97 -1.79 -60.50
N CYS A 128 -2.85 -0.48 -60.25
CA CYS A 128 -3.87 0.51 -60.55
C CYS A 128 -3.29 1.69 -61.35
N ALA A 129 -3.11 1.48 -62.66
CA ALA A 129 -2.62 2.51 -63.58
C ALA A 129 -3.50 3.78 -63.65
N ALA A 130 -4.77 3.69 -63.23
CA ALA A 130 -5.69 4.82 -63.13
C ALA A 130 -5.33 5.82 -62.01
N PHE A 131 -4.50 5.42 -61.02
CA PHE A 131 -4.03 6.31 -59.97
C PHE A 131 -2.66 6.91 -60.34
N PRO A 132 -2.58 8.20 -60.75
CA PRO A 132 -1.35 8.78 -61.29
C PRO A 132 -0.23 8.84 -60.25
N THR A 133 1.01 8.78 -60.73
CA THR A 133 2.22 8.94 -59.92
C THR A 133 2.16 10.24 -59.10
N LYS A 134 2.61 10.16 -57.84
CA LYS A 134 2.59 11.24 -56.86
C LYS A 134 4.01 11.71 -56.52
N GLN A 135 4.10 12.82 -55.79
CA GLN A 135 5.36 13.36 -55.27
C GLN A 135 6.14 12.37 -54.37
N TRP A 136 5.45 11.38 -53.79
CA TRP A 136 6.03 10.25 -53.07
C TRP A 136 5.31 8.95 -53.49
N PRO A 137 6.01 7.80 -53.56
CA PRO A 137 5.37 6.53 -53.92
C PRO A 137 4.36 6.11 -52.85
N VAL A 138 3.19 5.63 -53.27
CA VAL A 138 2.13 5.10 -52.39
C VAL A 138 2.11 3.58 -52.54
N ASN A 139 2.05 2.86 -51.43
CA ASN A 139 1.98 1.40 -51.38
C ASN A 139 0.72 0.93 -50.61
N CYS A 140 0.46 -0.38 -50.60
CA CYS A 140 -0.71 -0.95 -49.94
C CYS A 140 -0.59 -0.96 -48.40
N ARG A 141 0.61 -1.16 -47.84
CA ARG A 141 0.84 -1.13 -46.38
C ARG A 141 0.39 0.21 -45.78
N ASP A 142 0.85 1.29 -46.39
CA ASP A 142 0.52 2.66 -45.96
C ASP A 142 -0.96 2.99 -46.16
N LEU A 143 -1.62 2.43 -47.18
CA LEU A 143 -3.07 2.62 -47.37
C LEU A 143 -3.88 1.87 -46.30
N LEU A 144 -3.49 0.63 -45.99
CA LEU A 144 -4.13 -0.21 -44.99
C LEU A 144 -4.01 0.39 -43.58
N GLY A 145 -2.82 0.91 -43.23
CA GLY A 145 -2.53 1.55 -41.93
C GLY A 145 -2.91 3.04 -41.83
N HIS A 146 -3.56 3.61 -42.86
CA HIS A 146 -3.89 5.04 -42.94
C HIS A 146 -2.67 6.00 -42.85
N LEU A 147 -1.52 5.56 -43.34
CA LEU A 147 -0.26 6.32 -43.42
C LEU A 147 0.03 6.93 -44.80
N ALA A 148 -0.73 6.57 -45.85
CA ALA A 148 -0.43 6.91 -47.25
C ALA A 148 -0.61 8.40 -47.66
N GLY A 149 -1.23 9.25 -46.83
CA GLY A 149 -1.49 10.65 -47.17
C GLY A 149 -2.57 10.89 -48.23
N VAL A 150 -3.29 9.86 -48.69
CA VAL A 150 -4.46 10.00 -49.57
C VAL A 150 -5.60 10.63 -48.78
N ARG A 151 -6.08 11.81 -49.20
CA ARG A 151 -7.10 12.61 -48.48
C ARG A 151 -8.39 11.83 -48.20
N HIS A 152 -9.15 12.28 -47.21
CA HIS A 152 -10.55 11.88 -47.01
C HIS A 152 -11.53 12.82 -47.76
N TYR A 153 -12.82 12.75 -47.44
CA TYR A 153 -13.85 13.63 -48.00
C TYR A 153 -13.56 15.09 -47.65
N ASN A 154 -13.72 16.00 -48.61
CA ASN A 154 -13.55 17.43 -48.43
C ASN A 154 -14.79 18.10 -47.80
N ASN A 155 -15.97 17.51 -47.96
CA ASN A 155 -17.26 18.09 -47.51
C ASN A 155 -18.37 17.01 -47.47
N GLN A 156 -19.54 17.39 -46.97
CA GLN A 156 -20.71 16.50 -46.87
C GLN A 156 -21.23 16.02 -48.23
N ALA A 157 -21.03 16.76 -49.34
CA ALA A 157 -21.50 16.34 -50.66
C ALA A 157 -20.66 15.21 -51.27
N GLU A 158 -19.36 15.13 -50.96
CA GLU A 158 -18.55 13.92 -51.23
C GLU A 158 -18.92 12.78 -50.27
N ALA A 159 -19.22 13.11 -49.00
CA ALA A 159 -19.62 12.12 -48.01
C ALA A 159 -20.97 11.46 -48.36
N ASP A 160 -21.96 12.23 -48.82
CA ASP A 160 -23.33 11.80 -49.15
C ASP A 160 -23.67 11.96 -50.65
N SER A 161 -22.70 11.67 -51.51
CA SER A 161 -22.89 11.75 -52.96
C SER A 161 -24.07 10.91 -53.45
N THR A 162 -24.89 11.52 -54.30
CA THR A 162 -25.96 10.88 -55.08
C THR A 162 -25.52 10.47 -56.49
N ARG A 163 -24.29 10.80 -56.89
CA ARG A 163 -23.72 10.38 -58.18
C ARG A 163 -23.40 8.89 -58.17
N HIS A 164 -23.97 8.15 -59.13
CA HIS A 164 -23.66 6.76 -59.39
C HIS A 164 -22.31 6.60 -60.14
N PHE A 165 -21.60 5.52 -59.86
CA PHE A 165 -20.36 5.13 -60.52
C PHE A 165 -20.42 3.66 -60.94
N ASN A 166 -20.14 3.38 -62.22
CA ASN A 166 -20.28 2.03 -62.79
C ASN A 166 -19.11 1.10 -62.42
N SER A 167 -17.97 1.65 -62.02
CA SER A 167 -16.77 0.90 -61.63
C SER A 167 -15.99 1.62 -60.52
N LEU A 168 -15.12 0.89 -59.81
CA LEU A 168 -14.20 1.51 -58.85
C LEU A 168 -13.23 2.48 -59.53
N SER A 169 -12.77 2.16 -60.74
CA SER A 169 -11.91 3.04 -61.55
C SER A 169 -12.56 4.38 -61.84
N ASP A 170 -13.86 4.40 -62.20
CA ASP A 170 -14.62 5.64 -62.38
C ASP A 170 -14.69 6.44 -61.07
N ALA A 171 -14.86 5.76 -59.93
CA ALA A 171 -14.92 6.38 -58.61
C ALA A 171 -13.58 7.01 -58.18
N LEU A 172 -12.44 6.47 -58.64
CA LEU A 172 -11.13 7.08 -58.42
C LEU A 172 -11.06 8.50 -59.00
N SER A 173 -11.80 8.82 -60.07
CA SER A 173 -11.78 10.15 -60.71
C SER A 173 -12.14 11.30 -59.74
N VAL A 174 -12.81 11.02 -58.61
CA VAL A 174 -13.16 11.99 -57.57
C VAL A 174 -11.94 12.53 -56.82
N PHE A 175 -10.88 11.73 -56.66
CA PHE A 175 -9.72 12.10 -55.83
C PHE A 175 -8.34 11.72 -56.42
N ALA A 176 -8.29 10.91 -57.48
CA ALA A 176 -7.04 10.37 -58.02
C ALA A 176 -6.06 11.44 -58.49
N LYS A 177 -6.51 12.64 -58.84
CA LYS A 177 -5.63 13.75 -59.25
C LYS A 177 -5.13 14.61 -58.07
N ASP A 178 -5.72 14.47 -56.89
CA ASP A 178 -5.42 15.33 -55.74
C ASP A 178 -4.03 15.04 -55.13
N PRO A 179 -3.34 16.05 -54.56
CA PRO A 179 -2.05 15.85 -53.92
C PRO A 179 -2.17 15.03 -52.63
N LEU A 180 -1.10 14.30 -52.30
CA LEU A 180 -0.97 13.66 -50.97
C LEU A 180 -0.84 14.75 -49.90
N LYS A 181 -1.54 14.59 -48.78
CA LYS A 181 -1.55 15.55 -47.66
C LYS A 181 -0.25 15.57 -46.87
N HIS A 182 0.48 14.46 -46.84
CA HIS A 182 1.79 14.31 -46.21
C HIS A 182 2.56 13.17 -46.90
N LYS A 183 3.82 12.97 -46.52
CA LYS A 183 4.64 11.85 -47.02
C LYS A 183 4.13 10.52 -46.42
N PRO A 184 4.04 9.43 -47.20
CA PRO A 184 3.71 8.11 -46.69
C PRO A 184 4.59 7.71 -45.50
N GLY A 185 4.01 7.04 -44.51
CA GLY A 185 4.64 6.67 -43.25
C GLY A 185 4.83 7.81 -42.22
N THR A 186 4.73 9.10 -42.61
CA THR A 186 5.11 10.20 -41.69
C THR A 186 4.00 10.69 -40.74
N GLN A 187 2.73 10.44 -41.06
CA GLN A 187 1.58 10.88 -40.26
C GLN A 187 0.41 9.89 -40.44
N PHE A 188 -0.47 9.80 -39.45
CA PHE A 188 -1.74 9.08 -39.57
C PHE A 188 -2.84 9.99 -40.11
N LEU A 189 -3.51 9.55 -41.18
CA LEU A 189 -4.63 10.24 -41.82
C LEU A 189 -5.70 9.23 -42.24
N TYR A 190 -6.76 9.13 -41.44
CA TYR A 190 -7.92 8.29 -41.75
C TYR A 190 -8.50 8.62 -43.13
N SER A 191 -8.67 7.61 -43.99
CA SER A 191 -9.11 7.83 -45.37
C SER A 191 -9.93 6.67 -45.95
N THR A 192 -11.21 6.91 -46.22
CA THR A 192 -12.03 6.01 -47.04
C THR A 192 -11.58 5.97 -48.49
N PHE A 193 -11.08 7.07 -49.06
CA PHE A 193 -10.58 7.06 -50.44
C PHE A 193 -9.31 6.23 -50.61
N GLY A 194 -8.46 6.14 -49.58
CA GLY A 194 -7.36 5.18 -49.55
C GLY A 194 -7.84 3.72 -49.68
N TYR A 195 -8.97 3.39 -49.07
CA TYR A 195 -9.58 2.06 -49.22
C TYR A 195 -10.26 1.85 -50.57
N ASN A 196 -10.82 2.90 -51.19
CA ASN A 196 -11.35 2.80 -52.54
C ASN A 196 -10.22 2.50 -53.55
N LEU A 197 -9.05 3.12 -53.36
CA LEU A 197 -7.84 2.80 -54.12
C LEU A 197 -7.35 1.36 -53.87
N LEU A 198 -7.39 0.86 -52.63
CA LEU A 198 -7.13 -0.56 -52.36
C LEU A 198 -8.09 -1.48 -53.12
N GLY A 199 -9.38 -1.11 -53.27
CA GLY A 199 -10.31 -1.88 -54.09
C GLY A 199 -9.89 -2.02 -55.55
N SER A 200 -9.53 -0.91 -56.21
CA SER A 200 -9.02 -0.96 -57.60
C SER A 200 -7.65 -1.64 -57.72
N VAL A 201 -6.81 -1.58 -56.68
CA VAL A 201 -5.57 -2.36 -56.60
C VAL A 201 -5.87 -3.86 -56.48
N ALA A 202 -6.89 -4.26 -55.72
CA ALA A 202 -7.33 -5.65 -55.64
C ALA A 202 -7.85 -6.15 -56.98
N GLU A 203 -8.62 -5.34 -57.72
CA GLU A 203 -9.09 -5.67 -59.08
C GLU A 203 -7.92 -5.88 -60.05
N GLY A 204 -6.92 -4.99 -60.02
CA GLY A 204 -5.73 -5.11 -60.86
C GLY A 204 -4.81 -6.29 -60.50
N ALA A 205 -4.65 -6.60 -59.21
CA ALA A 205 -3.84 -7.72 -58.76
C ALA A 205 -4.54 -9.08 -58.96
N GLY A 206 -5.84 -9.17 -58.67
CA GLY A 206 -6.64 -10.38 -58.77
C GLY A 206 -7.24 -10.66 -60.15
N GLN A 207 -7.23 -9.69 -61.06
CA GLN A 207 -7.77 -9.79 -62.44
C GLN A 207 -9.26 -10.17 -62.51
N ASP A 208 -10.05 -9.78 -61.50
CA ASP A 208 -11.52 -9.85 -61.46
C ASP A 208 -12.06 -8.65 -60.67
N ASN A 209 -13.35 -8.37 -60.78
CA ASN A 209 -14.02 -7.28 -60.07
C ASN A 209 -13.98 -7.47 -58.54
N PHE A 210 -13.99 -6.36 -57.81
CA PHE A 210 -13.80 -6.34 -56.36
C PHE A 210 -14.79 -7.23 -55.61
N MET A 211 -16.06 -7.30 -56.04
CA MET A 211 -17.08 -8.08 -55.35
C MET A 211 -16.98 -9.58 -55.60
N SER A 212 -16.50 -10.02 -56.77
CA SER A 212 -16.13 -11.43 -56.99
C SER A 212 -14.96 -11.83 -56.09
N LEU A 213 -13.88 -11.03 -56.09
CA LEU A 213 -12.70 -11.28 -55.27
C LEU A 213 -13.04 -11.32 -53.77
N LEU A 214 -13.81 -10.33 -53.29
CA LEU A 214 -14.26 -10.29 -51.90
C LEU A 214 -15.13 -11.51 -51.56
N ARG A 215 -16.02 -11.93 -52.47
CA ARG A 215 -16.83 -13.14 -52.28
C ARG A 215 -15.97 -14.40 -52.18
N GLN A 216 -15.04 -14.59 -53.10
CA GLN A 216 -14.17 -15.76 -53.19
C GLN A 216 -13.23 -15.88 -51.99
N TYR A 217 -12.56 -14.80 -51.60
CA TYR A 217 -11.49 -14.83 -50.61
C TYR A 217 -11.92 -14.47 -49.18
N VAL A 218 -13.08 -13.83 -49.00
CA VAL A 218 -13.56 -13.37 -47.68
C VAL A 218 -14.95 -13.89 -47.35
N LEU A 219 -15.98 -13.59 -48.16
CA LEU A 219 -17.38 -13.83 -47.77
C LEU A 219 -17.72 -15.33 -47.74
N GLN A 220 -17.41 -16.08 -48.80
CA GLN A 220 -17.71 -17.50 -48.90
C GLN A 220 -16.90 -18.35 -47.90
N PRO A 221 -15.58 -18.13 -47.70
CA PRO A 221 -14.83 -18.81 -46.64
C PRO A 221 -15.35 -18.48 -45.23
N SER A 222 -15.93 -17.29 -45.02
CA SER A 222 -16.50 -16.86 -43.74
C SER A 222 -17.98 -17.23 -43.56
N ASP A 223 -18.64 -17.91 -44.50
CA ASP A 223 -20.09 -18.18 -44.45
C ASP A 223 -20.96 -16.90 -44.32
N MET A 224 -20.53 -15.80 -44.95
CA MET A 224 -21.25 -14.52 -44.97
C MET A 224 -22.26 -14.46 -46.11
N GLN A 225 -23.37 -15.19 -45.97
CA GLN A 225 -24.33 -15.40 -47.05
C GLN A 225 -25.22 -14.18 -47.36
N GLN A 226 -25.37 -13.24 -46.41
CA GLN A 226 -26.23 -12.06 -46.55
C GLN A 226 -25.47 -10.82 -47.03
N THR A 227 -24.14 -10.85 -46.99
CA THR A 227 -23.28 -9.70 -47.29
C THR A 227 -23.19 -9.43 -48.80
N VAL A 228 -23.60 -8.24 -49.23
CA VAL A 228 -23.70 -7.82 -50.64
C VAL A 228 -23.35 -6.35 -50.83
N THR A 229 -23.16 -5.90 -52.07
CA THR A 229 -23.03 -4.49 -52.41
C THR A 229 -24.30 -3.69 -52.08
N ASP A 230 -24.16 -2.48 -51.55
CA ASP A 230 -25.31 -1.56 -51.39
C ASP A 230 -25.64 -0.84 -52.70
N ASP A 231 -26.15 -1.60 -53.67
CA ASP A 231 -26.72 -1.11 -54.91
C ASP A 231 -28.08 -0.45 -54.64
N HIS A 232 -28.14 0.88 -54.76
CA HIS A 232 -29.34 1.67 -54.49
C HIS A 232 -30.54 1.25 -55.35
N PHE A 233 -30.31 0.81 -56.60
CA PHE A 233 -31.36 0.47 -57.56
C PHE A 233 -31.85 -0.98 -57.43
N ALA A 234 -31.05 -1.87 -56.83
CA ALA A 234 -31.47 -3.25 -56.58
C ALA A 234 -32.55 -3.35 -55.50
N ILE A 235 -33.63 -4.08 -55.80
CA ILE A 235 -34.62 -4.50 -54.80
C ILE A 235 -33.98 -5.57 -53.90
N ARG A 236 -33.81 -5.25 -52.61
CA ARG A 236 -33.21 -6.13 -51.60
C ARG A 236 -34.19 -6.38 -50.46
N LYS A 237 -34.64 -7.64 -50.29
CA LYS A 237 -35.42 -8.06 -49.12
C LYS A 237 -34.61 -7.78 -47.85
N GLY A 238 -35.25 -7.24 -46.81
CA GLY A 238 -34.61 -6.98 -45.52
C GLY A 238 -33.73 -5.72 -45.44
N ARG A 239 -33.58 -4.94 -46.52
CA ARG A 239 -32.90 -3.62 -46.48
C ARG A 239 -33.62 -2.70 -45.49
N SER A 240 -32.91 -2.28 -44.44
CA SER A 240 -33.40 -1.25 -43.51
C SER A 240 -33.42 0.13 -44.16
N ARG A 241 -34.37 0.97 -43.74
CA ARG A 241 -34.32 2.42 -43.99
C ARG A 241 -33.42 3.07 -42.94
N GLY A 242 -32.54 3.96 -43.39
CA GLY A 242 -31.66 4.72 -42.52
C GLY A 242 -32.27 6.05 -42.07
N TYR A 243 -31.95 6.46 -40.85
CA TYR A 243 -32.46 7.68 -40.23
C TYR A 243 -31.36 8.63 -39.76
N ALA A 244 -31.69 9.92 -39.78
CA ALA A 244 -30.94 10.99 -39.16
C ALA A 244 -31.73 11.58 -37.99
N ARG A 245 -31.03 12.18 -37.03
CA ARG A 245 -31.65 12.99 -35.97
C ARG A 245 -31.34 14.46 -36.22
N GLN A 246 -32.35 15.31 -36.13
CA GLN A 246 -32.21 16.76 -36.11
C GLN A 246 -33.01 17.29 -34.92
N ASN A 247 -32.32 17.90 -33.96
CA ASN A 247 -32.87 18.24 -32.64
C ASN A 247 -33.52 16.99 -31.99
N GLU A 248 -34.78 17.08 -31.54
CA GLU A 248 -35.52 15.96 -30.95
C GLU A 248 -36.24 15.08 -31.99
N SER A 249 -36.22 15.44 -33.28
CA SER A 249 -36.95 14.72 -34.34
C SER A 249 -36.06 13.71 -35.09
N ILE A 250 -36.66 12.57 -35.43
CA ILE A 250 -36.10 11.57 -36.34
C ILE A 250 -36.60 11.86 -37.76
N LEU A 251 -35.68 11.89 -38.72
CA LEU A 251 -35.91 12.17 -40.14
C LEU A 251 -35.37 11.01 -40.99
N ASN A 252 -35.96 10.79 -42.17
CA ASN A 252 -35.34 9.93 -43.19
C ASN A 252 -33.93 10.48 -43.52
N ALA A 253 -32.93 9.59 -43.60
CA ALA A 253 -31.57 9.97 -43.98
C ALA A 253 -31.51 10.50 -45.42
N PRO A 254 -30.53 11.34 -45.77
CA PRO A 254 -30.37 11.83 -47.14
C PRO A 254 -30.14 10.67 -48.12
N LEU A 255 -30.60 10.85 -49.36
CA LEU A 255 -30.27 9.95 -50.46
C LEU A 255 -28.74 9.89 -50.62
N HIS A 256 -28.18 8.68 -50.68
CA HIS A 256 -26.75 8.44 -50.69
C HIS A 256 -26.49 7.20 -51.54
N ASP A 257 -25.76 7.35 -52.63
CA ASP A 257 -25.29 6.26 -53.50
C ASP A 257 -23.89 5.84 -53.03
N THR A 258 -23.72 4.56 -52.71
CA THR A 258 -22.47 4.04 -52.12
C THR A 258 -21.50 3.47 -53.16
N SER A 259 -21.86 3.45 -54.45
CA SER A 259 -21.06 2.89 -55.55
C SER A 259 -19.62 3.44 -55.57
N MET A 260 -19.42 4.71 -55.24
CA MET A 260 -18.10 5.32 -55.16
C MET A 260 -17.15 4.73 -54.11
N LYS A 261 -17.68 4.00 -53.11
CA LYS A 261 -16.98 3.65 -51.86
C LYS A 261 -17.17 2.20 -51.42
N ILE A 262 -17.52 1.28 -52.33
CA ILE A 262 -17.78 -0.13 -52.03
C ILE A 262 -16.72 -0.75 -51.08
N PRO A 263 -15.39 -0.65 -51.33
CA PRO A 263 -14.36 -1.24 -50.47
C PRO A 263 -14.19 -0.54 -49.12
N GLY A 264 -14.56 0.74 -49.06
CA GLY A 264 -14.40 1.61 -47.90
C GLY A 264 -15.66 1.75 -47.03
N GLY A 265 -16.83 1.34 -47.53
CA GLY A 265 -18.10 1.31 -46.81
C GLY A 265 -19.40 1.18 -47.62
N GLY A 266 -19.37 0.63 -48.84
CA GLY A 266 -20.57 0.47 -49.70
C GLY A 266 -21.14 -0.94 -49.74
N LEU A 267 -21.22 -1.61 -48.58
CA LEU A 267 -21.77 -2.96 -48.44
C LEU A 267 -22.99 -2.96 -47.50
N LEU A 268 -23.93 -3.87 -47.76
CA LEU A 268 -24.96 -4.31 -46.83
C LEU A 268 -24.50 -5.60 -46.14
N SER A 269 -24.81 -5.75 -44.86
CA SER A 269 -24.55 -6.96 -44.08
C SER A 269 -25.56 -7.11 -42.94
N THR A 270 -25.52 -8.26 -42.26
CA THR A 270 -26.11 -8.47 -40.93
C THR A 270 -25.01 -8.48 -39.86
N PRO A 271 -25.34 -8.25 -38.57
CA PRO A 271 -24.37 -8.44 -37.48
C PRO A 271 -23.81 -9.86 -37.41
N SER A 272 -24.64 -10.87 -37.72
CA SER A 272 -24.23 -12.28 -37.72
C SER A 272 -23.12 -12.56 -38.73
N ASP A 273 -23.22 -12.02 -39.94
CA ASP A 273 -22.16 -12.14 -40.96
C ASP A 273 -20.87 -11.46 -40.51
N LEU A 274 -20.95 -10.27 -39.91
CA LEU A 274 -19.76 -9.56 -39.39
C LEU A 274 -19.08 -10.29 -38.22
N VAL A 275 -19.87 -10.98 -37.37
CA VAL A 275 -19.32 -11.88 -36.35
C VAL A 275 -18.64 -13.10 -36.99
N ARG A 276 -19.26 -13.74 -37.98
CA ARG A 276 -18.62 -14.87 -38.69
C ARG A 276 -17.30 -14.47 -39.35
N PHE A 277 -17.24 -13.30 -39.97
CA PHE A 277 -16.02 -12.71 -40.52
C PHE A 277 -14.90 -12.60 -39.47
N ALA A 278 -15.19 -11.94 -38.34
CA ALA A 278 -14.21 -11.74 -37.29
C ALA A 278 -13.75 -13.07 -36.65
N LEU A 279 -14.65 -14.05 -36.51
CA LEU A 279 -14.29 -15.41 -36.09
C LEU A 279 -13.38 -16.10 -37.10
N ALA A 280 -13.70 -16.04 -38.39
CA ALA A 280 -12.89 -16.65 -39.46
C ALA A 280 -11.50 -16.00 -39.57
N VAL A 281 -11.37 -14.71 -39.29
CA VAL A 281 -10.08 -14.04 -39.11
C VAL A 281 -9.36 -14.59 -37.86
N ASN A 282 -10.03 -14.63 -36.71
CA ASN A 282 -9.40 -15.04 -35.44
C ASN A 282 -8.88 -16.49 -35.48
N GLN A 283 -9.63 -17.38 -36.13
CA GLN A 283 -9.35 -18.81 -36.26
C GLN A 283 -8.34 -19.17 -37.38
N ASP A 284 -7.62 -18.19 -37.95
CA ASP A 284 -6.66 -18.40 -39.06
C ASP A 284 -7.28 -19.07 -40.31
N LYS A 285 -8.61 -18.95 -40.47
CA LYS A 285 -9.35 -19.53 -41.60
C LYS A 285 -9.20 -18.69 -42.86
N LEU A 286 -9.06 -17.38 -42.70
CA LEU A 286 -8.82 -16.46 -43.81
C LEU A 286 -7.32 -16.28 -44.04
N LEU A 287 -6.59 -15.76 -43.06
CA LEU A 287 -5.16 -15.44 -43.15
C LEU A 287 -4.33 -16.44 -42.35
N THR A 288 -3.07 -16.63 -42.72
CA THR A 288 -2.12 -17.36 -41.85
C THR A 288 -1.89 -16.60 -40.54
N SER A 289 -1.51 -17.31 -39.47
CA SER A 289 -1.29 -16.70 -38.14
C SER A 289 -0.26 -15.57 -38.17
N ALA A 290 0.78 -15.69 -39.02
CA ALA A 290 1.78 -14.64 -39.22
C ALA A 290 1.21 -13.38 -39.90
N THR A 291 0.40 -13.55 -40.95
CA THR A 291 -0.28 -12.43 -41.62
C THR A 291 -1.36 -11.80 -40.73
N LYS A 292 -2.06 -12.61 -39.90
CA LYS A 292 -2.98 -12.12 -38.87
C LYS A 292 -2.26 -11.28 -37.82
N GLN A 293 -1.10 -11.73 -37.34
CA GLN A 293 -0.28 -10.97 -36.41
C GLN A 293 0.22 -9.65 -37.02
N LEU A 294 0.67 -9.68 -38.28
CA LEU A 294 1.02 -8.47 -39.03
C LEU A 294 -0.18 -7.50 -39.16
N MET A 295 -1.39 -8.03 -39.42
CA MET A 295 -2.60 -7.24 -39.54
C MET A 295 -3.01 -6.55 -38.22
N TRP A 296 -2.75 -7.18 -37.08
CA TRP A 296 -3.09 -6.68 -35.75
C TRP A 296 -1.95 -5.99 -35.01
N THR A 297 -0.76 -5.90 -35.62
CA THR A 297 0.32 -5.05 -35.12
C THR A 297 -0.01 -3.59 -35.43
N PRO A 298 -0.05 -2.68 -34.44
CA PRO A 298 -0.25 -1.26 -34.71
C PRO A 298 0.83 -0.73 -35.64
N GLY A 299 0.46 0.09 -36.63
CA GLY A 299 1.42 0.82 -37.43
C GLY A 299 2.18 1.85 -36.59
N GLU A 300 3.39 2.17 -37.03
CA GLU A 300 4.20 3.26 -36.48
C GLU A 300 4.44 4.30 -37.56
N THR A 301 4.45 5.57 -37.16
CA THR A 301 4.93 6.65 -38.01
C THR A 301 6.46 6.69 -37.99
N THR A 302 7.09 7.34 -38.98
CA THR A 302 8.56 7.37 -39.13
C THR A 302 9.34 7.99 -37.97
N ASP A 303 8.67 8.62 -37.00
CA ASP A 303 9.29 9.13 -35.76
C ASP A 303 9.10 8.19 -34.55
N GLY A 304 8.60 6.96 -34.77
CA GLY A 304 8.41 5.93 -33.75
C GLY A 304 7.08 6.00 -33.00
N LYS A 305 6.16 6.93 -33.33
CA LYS A 305 4.85 6.98 -32.67
C LYS A 305 3.90 5.94 -33.25
N SER A 306 3.39 5.06 -32.39
CA SER A 306 2.30 4.14 -32.73
C SER A 306 1.00 4.88 -33.08
N THR A 307 0.27 4.38 -34.07
CA THR A 307 -1.00 4.95 -34.53
C THR A 307 -2.23 4.42 -33.79
N GLY A 308 -2.09 3.33 -33.02
CA GLY A 308 -3.23 2.58 -32.48
C GLY A 308 -4.07 1.87 -33.56
N TYR A 309 -3.57 1.77 -34.79
CA TYR A 309 -4.30 1.20 -35.93
C TYR A 309 -3.39 0.26 -36.72
N GLY A 310 -3.81 -1.00 -36.85
CA GLY A 310 -3.13 -2.01 -37.66
C GLY A 310 -3.53 -1.94 -39.13
N LEU A 311 -3.42 -3.05 -39.87
CA LEU A 311 -3.81 -3.10 -41.27
C LEU A 311 -5.34 -3.26 -41.38
N GLY A 312 -6.06 -2.15 -41.29
CA GLY A 312 -7.53 -2.08 -41.41
C GLY A 312 -8.34 -2.34 -40.14
N TRP A 313 -7.68 -2.32 -38.97
CA TRP A 313 -8.32 -2.50 -37.67
C TRP A 313 -7.79 -1.50 -36.64
N GLY A 314 -8.66 -0.96 -35.79
CA GLY A 314 -8.24 -0.29 -34.56
C GLY A 314 -7.78 -1.32 -33.53
N ILE A 315 -6.63 -1.08 -32.92
CA ILE A 315 -5.98 -1.99 -31.95
C ILE A 315 -5.94 -1.29 -30.59
N GLY A 316 -6.36 -2.00 -29.55
CA GLY A 316 -6.43 -1.45 -28.20
C GLY A 316 -6.43 -2.53 -27.12
N LYS A 317 -6.75 -2.14 -25.89
CA LYS A 317 -6.96 -3.03 -24.74
C LYS A 317 -8.23 -2.63 -24.00
N SER A 318 -8.88 -3.60 -23.36
CA SER A 318 -10.06 -3.39 -22.53
C SER A 318 -10.05 -4.41 -21.41
N ARG A 319 -9.99 -3.94 -20.15
CA ARG A 319 -9.58 -4.77 -19.01
C ARG A 319 -8.26 -5.47 -19.32
N GLU A 320 -8.12 -6.76 -19.03
CA GLU A 320 -6.93 -7.54 -19.33
C GLU A 320 -6.85 -8.10 -20.77
N TYR A 321 -7.84 -7.82 -21.63
CA TYR A 321 -7.93 -8.39 -22.97
C TYR A 321 -7.43 -7.43 -24.07
N SER A 322 -6.71 -7.99 -25.04
CA SER A 322 -6.42 -7.32 -26.31
C SER A 322 -7.72 -7.11 -27.07
N THR A 323 -7.88 -5.97 -27.75
CA THR A 323 -9.07 -5.66 -28.54
C THR A 323 -8.71 -5.30 -29.97
N VAL A 324 -9.47 -5.86 -30.91
CA VAL A 324 -9.40 -5.57 -32.34
C VAL A 324 -10.80 -5.11 -32.74
N SER A 325 -10.93 -3.90 -33.27
CA SER A 325 -12.27 -3.34 -33.54
C SER A 325 -12.30 -2.40 -34.75
N HIS A 326 -13.51 -2.14 -35.26
CA HIS A 326 -13.74 -1.06 -36.22
C HIS A 326 -15.15 -0.47 -36.04
N SER A 327 -15.24 0.86 -36.00
CA SER A 327 -16.50 1.61 -36.02
C SER A 327 -16.88 2.04 -37.45
N GLY A 328 -18.17 2.08 -37.76
CA GLY A 328 -18.70 2.59 -39.02
C GLY A 328 -19.81 3.61 -38.78
N SER A 329 -19.79 4.73 -39.49
CA SER A 329 -20.93 5.64 -39.60
C SER A 329 -21.02 6.22 -41.01
N GLN A 330 -22.24 6.45 -41.46
CA GLN A 330 -22.62 6.91 -42.79
C GLN A 330 -24.06 7.45 -42.71
N ALA A 331 -24.54 8.17 -43.73
CA ALA A 331 -25.94 8.58 -43.81
C ALA A 331 -26.90 7.42 -43.49
N GLY A 332 -27.67 7.61 -42.42
CA GLY A 332 -28.68 6.69 -41.95
C GLY A 332 -28.24 5.50 -41.10
N VAL A 333 -26.93 5.30 -40.81
CA VAL A 333 -26.47 4.11 -40.07
C VAL A 333 -25.32 4.34 -39.10
N SER A 334 -25.24 3.46 -38.11
CA SER A 334 -24.04 3.23 -37.31
C SER A 334 -23.78 1.73 -37.18
N THR A 335 -22.53 1.33 -37.19
CA THR A 335 -22.09 -0.07 -37.07
C THR A 335 -20.85 -0.15 -36.19
N PHE A 336 -20.69 -1.25 -35.45
CA PHE A 336 -19.48 -1.52 -34.69
C PHE A 336 -19.20 -3.02 -34.66
N LEU A 337 -17.93 -3.39 -34.86
CA LEU A 337 -17.43 -4.75 -34.77
C LEU A 337 -16.29 -4.78 -33.76
N LEU A 338 -16.39 -5.65 -32.76
CA LEU A 338 -15.42 -5.87 -31.70
C LEU A 338 -15.05 -7.34 -31.63
N LEU A 339 -13.75 -7.63 -31.60
CA LEU A 339 -13.17 -8.93 -31.32
C LEU A 339 -12.24 -8.81 -30.10
N LEU A 340 -12.39 -9.75 -29.16
CA LEU A 340 -11.45 -10.04 -28.08
C LEU A 340 -10.73 -11.34 -28.46
N PRO A 341 -9.55 -11.29 -29.13
CA PRO A 341 -8.95 -12.47 -29.74
C PRO A 341 -8.68 -13.58 -28.72
N ASP A 342 -8.07 -13.19 -27.59
CA ASP A 342 -7.63 -14.04 -26.49
C ASP A 342 -8.78 -14.71 -25.72
N ALA A 343 -9.98 -14.12 -25.78
CA ALA A 343 -11.20 -14.66 -25.17
C ALA A 343 -12.07 -15.49 -26.13
N GLY A 344 -11.78 -15.47 -27.43
CA GLY A 344 -12.65 -16.07 -28.45
C GLY A 344 -14.04 -15.43 -28.55
N VAL A 345 -14.18 -14.17 -28.10
CA VAL A 345 -15.45 -13.42 -28.03
C VAL A 345 -15.49 -12.35 -29.10
N CYS A 346 -16.64 -12.23 -29.79
CA CYS A 346 -16.86 -11.20 -30.79
C CYS A 346 -18.28 -10.62 -30.66
N VAL A 347 -18.43 -9.30 -30.83
CA VAL A 347 -19.71 -8.60 -30.80
C VAL A 347 -19.83 -7.71 -32.03
N SER A 348 -20.94 -7.82 -32.75
CA SER A 348 -21.31 -6.88 -33.81
C SER A 348 -22.64 -6.22 -33.49
N ILE A 349 -22.72 -4.92 -33.70
CA ILE A 349 -23.93 -4.11 -33.51
C ILE A 349 -24.14 -3.25 -34.75
N MET A 350 -25.35 -3.26 -35.32
CA MET A 350 -25.74 -2.43 -36.45
C MET A 350 -27.08 -1.76 -36.16
N CYS A 351 -27.20 -0.45 -36.41
CA CYS A 351 -28.45 0.26 -36.25
C CYS A 351 -28.72 1.23 -37.41
N ASN A 352 -30.01 1.53 -37.61
CA ASN A 352 -30.49 2.41 -38.67
C ASN A 352 -30.61 3.88 -38.23
N LEU A 353 -29.79 4.31 -37.29
CA LEU A 353 -29.61 5.72 -36.93
C LEU A 353 -28.13 6.08 -37.06
N GLN A 354 -27.83 7.19 -37.73
CA GLN A 354 -26.45 7.67 -37.84
C GLN A 354 -25.90 8.24 -36.52
N LEU A 355 -24.58 8.37 -36.44
CA LEU A 355 -23.83 9.00 -35.34
C LEU A 355 -24.05 8.37 -33.95
N GLN A 356 -24.36 7.07 -33.87
CA GLN A 356 -24.51 6.36 -32.60
C GLN A 356 -23.19 5.80 -32.06
N LYS A 357 -22.91 6.06 -30.78
CA LYS A 357 -21.74 5.52 -30.06
C LYS A 357 -22.01 4.09 -29.60
N LEU A 358 -21.72 3.12 -30.47
CA LEU A 358 -21.97 1.69 -30.23
C LEU A 358 -20.85 0.97 -29.44
N GLY A 359 -19.66 1.55 -29.36
CA GLY A 359 -18.48 0.94 -28.71
C GLY A 359 -18.72 0.51 -27.26
N PRO A 360 -19.16 1.40 -26.34
CA PRO A 360 -19.41 1.03 -24.94
C PRO A 360 -20.38 -0.14 -24.79
N LEU A 361 -21.49 -0.14 -25.55
CA LEU A 361 -22.44 -1.25 -25.55
C LEU A 361 -21.80 -2.56 -26.04
N ALA A 362 -20.95 -2.51 -27.07
CA ALA A 362 -20.29 -3.71 -27.58
C ALA A 362 -19.32 -4.32 -26.55
N HIS A 363 -18.57 -3.50 -25.81
CA HIS A 363 -17.69 -3.97 -24.73
C HIS A 363 -18.52 -4.55 -23.55
N ASP A 364 -19.56 -3.84 -23.12
CA ASP A 364 -20.49 -4.31 -22.07
C ASP A 364 -21.08 -5.69 -22.39
N LEU A 365 -21.53 -5.90 -23.63
CA LEU A 365 -22.11 -7.17 -24.07
C LEU A 365 -21.04 -8.27 -24.24
N ALA A 366 -19.82 -7.92 -24.63
CA ALA A 366 -18.71 -8.87 -24.72
C ALA A 366 -18.37 -9.44 -23.33
N PHE A 367 -18.23 -8.59 -22.31
CA PHE A 367 -17.85 -9.03 -20.96
C PHE A 367 -18.93 -9.83 -20.22
N LEU A 368 -20.18 -9.86 -20.70
CA LEU A 368 -21.22 -10.78 -20.21
C LEU A 368 -21.01 -12.23 -20.67
N VAL A 369 -20.17 -12.47 -21.69
CA VAL A 369 -19.99 -13.78 -22.32
C VAL A 369 -18.53 -14.23 -22.41
N VAL A 370 -17.59 -13.47 -21.85
CA VAL A 370 -16.18 -13.88 -21.71
C VAL A 370 -16.10 -15.12 -20.80
N PRO A 371 -15.49 -16.23 -21.24
CA PRO A 371 -15.28 -17.38 -20.38
C PRO A 371 -14.43 -16.99 -19.16
N ALA A 372 -14.86 -17.37 -17.96
CA ALA A 372 -14.06 -17.18 -16.77
C ALA A 372 -12.74 -17.96 -16.91
N LYS A 373 -11.60 -17.27 -16.76
CA LYS A 373 -10.29 -17.94 -16.66
C LYS A 373 -10.34 -18.92 -15.50
N PRO A 374 -9.72 -20.11 -15.61
CA PRO A 374 -9.53 -20.99 -14.46
C PRO A 374 -8.84 -20.21 -13.34
N LYS A 375 -9.48 -20.08 -12.17
CA LYS A 375 -8.83 -19.45 -11.01
C LYS A 375 -7.63 -20.32 -10.61
N PRO A 376 -6.45 -19.73 -10.34
CA PRO A 376 -5.29 -20.50 -9.91
C PRO A 376 -5.53 -21.15 -8.55
N ASP A 377 -4.92 -22.31 -8.30
CA ASP A 377 -4.97 -22.95 -7.00
C ASP A 377 -4.06 -22.23 -5.99
N TYR A 378 -4.68 -21.40 -5.14
CA TYR A 378 -3.97 -20.69 -4.07
C TYR A 378 -3.57 -21.59 -2.88
N THR A 379 -3.70 -22.91 -2.93
CA THR A 379 -3.35 -23.80 -1.80
C THR A 379 -1.89 -23.63 -1.35
N THR A 380 -0.93 -23.64 -2.27
CA THR A 380 0.49 -23.43 -1.93
C THR A 380 0.77 -21.99 -1.52
N VAL A 381 0.05 -21.00 -2.08
CA VAL A 381 0.14 -19.59 -1.66
C VAL A 381 -0.24 -19.44 -0.18
N LYS A 382 -1.38 -20.02 0.23
CA LYS A 382 -1.83 -20.01 1.64
C LYS A 382 -0.81 -20.68 2.57
N GLN A 383 -0.24 -21.81 2.16
CA GLN A 383 0.78 -22.53 2.95
C GLN A 383 2.06 -21.70 3.15
N LYS A 384 2.62 -21.13 2.07
CA LYS A 384 3.81 -20.27 2.13
C LYS A 384 3.58 -19.03 2.98
N LEU A 385 2.44 -18.37 2.80
CA LEU A 385 2.08 -17.17 3.55
C LEU A 385 1.83 -17.47 5.03
N LYS A 386 1.18 -18.60 5.35
CA LYS A 386 1.01 -19.09 6.73
C LYS A 386 2.35 -19.30 7.44
N GLN A 387 3.34 -19.89 6.77
CA GLN A 387 4.69 -20.06 7.32
C GLN A 387 5.39 -18.71 7.55
N ALA A 388 5.29 -17.77 6.61
CA ALA A 388 5.85 -16.42 6.74
C ALA A 388 5.24 -15.65 7.92
N ILE A 389 3.90 -15.65 8.05
CA ILE A 389 3.21 -14.98 9.16
C ILE A 389 3.58 -15.62 10.49
N GLN A 390 3.62 -16.96 10.58
CA GLN A 390 4.04 -17.67 11.79
C GLN A 390 5.48 -17.33 12.20
N HIS A 391 6.38 -17.14 11.22
CA HIS A 391 7.75 -16.69 11.48
C HIS A 391 7.76 -15.26 12.06
N GLU A 392 7.10 -14.30 11.41
CA GLU A 392 7.10 -12.89 11.86
C GLU A 392 6.40 -12.71 13.22
N VAL A 393 5.26 -13.38 13.44
CA VAL A 393 4.53 -13.34 14.72
C VAL A 393 5.43 -13.81 15.87
N ALA A 394 6.22 -14.87 15.65
CA ALA A 394 7.16 -15.37 16.65
C ALA A 394 8.45 -14.53 16.75
N ALA A 395 8.98 -14.04 15.64
CA ALA A 395 10.27 -13.32 15.58
C ALA A 395 10.17 -11.86 16.06
N LYS A 396 8.99 -11.24 15.97
CA LYS A 396 8.70 -9.87 16.40
C LYS A 396 7.79 -9.78 17.63
N ASP A 397 7.46 -10.93 18.21
CA ASP A 397 6.54 -11.08 19.35
C ASP A 397 5.25 -10.27 19.17
N LEU A 398 4.54 -10.54 18.06
CA LEU A 398 3.29 -9.88 17.71
C LEU A 398 2.14 -10.52 18.52
N PRO A 399 1.37 -9.74 19.32
CA PRO A 399 0.26 -10.28 20.10
C PRO A 399 -0.80 -10.96 19.23
N ALA A 400 -1.23 -10.28 18.16
CA ALA A 400 -2.16 -10.78 17.17
C ALA A 400 -1.83 -10.25 15.77
N PHE A 401 -2.12 -11.05 14.75
CA PHE A 401 -2.07 -10.67 13.34
C PHE A 401 -3.21 -11.35 12.58
N SER A 402 -3.95 -10.63 11.73
CA SER A 402 -4.94 -11.22 10.82
C SER A 402 -4.75 -10.72 9.39
N ILE A 403 -5.12 -11.55 8.41
CA ILE A 403 -5.01 -11.24 6.99
C ILE A 403 -6.20 -11.79 6.19
N SER A 404 -6.54 -11.13 5.09
CA SER A 404 -7.57 -11.52 4.11
C SER A 404 -7.06 -11.26 2.70
N LEU A 405 -7.19 -12.26 1.83
CA LEU A 405 -6.78 -12.24 0.42
C LEU A 405 -8.01 -12.27 -0.48
N VAL A 406 -8.04 -11.42 -1.50
CA VAL A 406 -9.18 -11.23 -2.41
C VAL A 406 -8.73 -11.40 -3.87
N ASP A 407 -9.51 -12.16 -4.65
CA ASP A 407 -9.35 -12.35 -6.10
C ASP A 407 -10.70 -12.14 -6.81
N GLY A 408 -10.86 -10.96 -7.39
CA GLY A 408 -12.14 -10.45 -7.92
C GLY A 408 -13.18 -10.29 -6.81
N GLY A 409 -14.42 -10.62 -7.09
CA GLY A 409 -15.52 -10.62 -6.12
C GLY A 409 -15.48 -11.76 -5.08
N GLN A 410 -14.31 -12.24 -4.66
CA GLN A 410 -14.19 -13.37 -3.72
C GLN A 410 -12.97 -13.28 -2.80
N THR A 411 -13.18 -13.41 -1.49
CA THR A 411 -12.11 -13.73 -0.52
C THR A 411 -11.65 -15.18 -0.72
N ILE A 412 -10.37 -15.38 -1.03
CA ILE A 412 -9.79 -16.72 -1.29
C ILE A 412 -9.21 -17.36 -0.03
N TRP A 413 -8.86 -16.56 0.98
CA TRP A 413 -8.41 -16.99 2.31
C TRP A 413 -8.50 -15.82 3.29
N SER A 414 -8.87 -16.10 4.53
CA SER A 414 -8.72 -15.17 5.65
C SER A 414 -8.45 -15.95 6.93
N GLU A 415 -7.49 -15.50 7.74
CA GLU A 415 -7.03 -16.22 8.94
C GLU A 415 -6.45 -15.23 9.97
N GLY A 416 -6.39 -15.67 11.23
CA GLY A 416 -5.75 -14.95 12.34
C GLY A 416 -4.69 -15.79 13.03
N PHE A 417 -3.73 -15.11 13.65
CA PHE A 417 -2.49 -15.66 14.19
C PHE A 417 -2.15 -14.95 15.51
N GLY A 418 -1.57 -15.69 16.46
CA GLY A 418 -1.40 -15.19 17.84
C GLY A 418 -2.71 -15.22 18.63
N PHE A 419 -2.84 -14.31 19.59
CA PHE A 419 -3.96 -14.24 20.54
C PHE A 419 -4.59 -12.84 20.52
N GLU A 420 -5.90 -12.76 20.24
CA GLU A 420 -6.65 -11.50 20.44
C GLU A 420 -6.68 -11.10 21.91
N ASP A 421 -6.51 -12.05 22.82
CA ASP A 421 -6.46 -11.86 24.27
C ASP A 421 -5.60 -12.98 24.86
N ALA A 422 -4.32 -12.67 25.12
CA ALA A 422 -3.31 -13.62 25.58
C ALA A 422 -3.62 -14.14 27.00
N ASP A 423 -4.08 -13.27 27.90
CA ASP A 423 -4.43 -13.61 29.28
C ASP A 423 -5.58 -14.63 29.33
N ARG A 424 -6.60 -14.44 28.49
CA ARG A 424 -7.72 -15.39 28.33
C ARG A 424 -7.44 -16.51 27.32
N LYS A 425 -6.24 -16.55 26.73
CA LYS A 425 -5.78 -17.52 25.71
C LYS A 425 -6.74 -17.65 24.51
N ARG A 426 -7.36 -16.55 24.10
CA ARG A 426 -8.26 -16.53 22.94
C ARG A 426 -7.43 -16.33 21.67
N PRO A 427 -7.49 -17.25 20.69
CA PRO A 427 -6.73 -17.11 19.45
C PRO A 427 -7.28 -15.94 18.62
N ALA A 428 -6.40 -15.24 17.93
CA ALA A 428 -6.82 -14.28 16.91
C ALA A 428 -7.45 -15.02 15.70
N THR A 429 -8.40 -14.36 15.04
CA THR A 429 -9.15 -14.92 13.90
C THR A 429 -9.31 -13.89 12.79
N ALA A 430 -9.84 -14.29 11.63
CA ALA A 430 -10.24 -13.35 10.58
C ALA A 430 -11.35 -12.37 11.01
N ASP A 431 -12.04 -12.69 12.11
CA ASP A 431 -13.13 -11.92 12.71
C ASP A 431 -12.73 -11.20 14.02
N THR A 432 -11.46 -11.29 14.44
CA THR A 432 -10.92 -10.44 15.52
C THR A 432 -11.00 -8.98 15.07
N ILE A 433 -11.40 -8.10 16.00
CA ILE A 433 -11.58 -6.67 15.73
C ILE A 433 -10.30 -5.93 16.09
N TYR A 434 -9.90 -5.02 15.21
CA TYR A 434 -8.73 -4.17 15.35
C TYR A 434 -9.11 -2.72 15.08
N ARG A 435 -8.33 -1.76 15.61
CA ARG A 435 -8.37 -0.37 15.10
C ARG A 435 -7.56 -0.34 13.81
N VAL A 436 -8.13 0.11 12.69
CA VAL A 436 -7.44 0.10 11.38
C VAL A 436 -6.76 1.42 11.02
N GLY A 437 -6.75 2.37 11.96
CA GLY A 437 -6.09 3.67 11.83
C GLY A 437 -6.50 4.39 10.55
N SER A 438 -5.52 4.96 9.84
CA SER A 438 -5.75 5.77 8.64
C SER A 438 -6.47 5.09 7.46
N VAL A 439 -6.69 3.78 7.46
CA VAL A 439 -7.63 3.14 6.50
C VAL A 439 -9.05 3.73 6.62
N SER A 440 -9.41 4.26 7.80
CA SER A 440 -10.63 5.05 8.05
C SER A 440 -10.90 6.11 6.98
N LYS A 441 -9.85 6.79 6.49
CA LYS A 441 -9.93 7.90 5.54
C LYS A 441 -10.62 7.50 4.24
N LEU A 442 -10.37 6.28 3.76
CA LEU A 442 -10.99 5.77 2.53
C LEU A 442 -12.52 5.73 2.64
N LEU A 443 -13.05 5.30 3.78
CA LEU A 443 -14.51 5.19 4.00
C LEU A 443 -15.14 6.57 4.20
N THR A 444 -14.43 7.50 4.85
CA THR A 444 -14.80 8.92 4.96
C THR A 444 -14.90 9.58 3.58
N ASP A 445 -13.88 9.40 2.74
CA ASP A 445 -13.78 10.06 1.45
C ASP A 445 -14.76 9.49 0.42
N ILE A 446 -15.08 8.19 0.50
CA ILE A 446 -16.17 7.56 -0.28
C ILE A 446 -17.52 8.22 0.00
N ALA A 447 -17.81 8.55 1.27
CA ALA A 447 -19.07 9.21 1.63
C ALA A 447 -19.19 10.63 1.02
N VAL A 448 -18.06 11.33 0.82
CA VAL A 448 -18.03 12.59 0.06
C VAL A 448 -18.34 12.34 -1.41
N MET A 449 -17.67 11.36 -2.04
CA MET A 449 -17.86 11.07 -3.46
C MET A 449 -19.31 10.65 -3.78
N GLN A 450 -19.96 9.90 -2.89
CA GLN A 450 -21.39 9.58 -2.98
C GLN A 450 -22.29 10.83 -3.06
N LEU A 451 -21.93 11.92 -2.37
CA LEU A 451 -22.66 13.19 -2.40
C LEU A 451 -22.31 14.02 -3.63
N VAL A 452 -21.07 13.92 -4.12
CA VAL A 452 -20.63 14.52 -5.39
C VAL A 452 -21.37 13.91 -6.58
N GLU A 453 -21.52 12.58 -6.61
CA GLU A 453 -22.31 11.87 -7.64
C GLU A 453 -23.78 12.34 -7.70
N ARG A 454 -24.36 12.70 -6.56
CA ARG A 454 -25.73 13.22 -6.47
C ARG A 454 -25.82 14.72 -6.76
N GLY A 455 -24.69 15.40 -6.97
CA GLY A 455 -24.61 16.85 -7.15
C GLY A 455 -24.91 17.65 -5.88
N GLU A 456 -24.91 17.00 -4.71
CA GLU A 456 -25.17 17.61 -3.40
C GLU A 456 -23.93 18.34 -2.86
N LEU A 457 -22.74 17.79 -3.13
CA LEU A 457 -21.44 18.41 -2.83
C LEU A 457 -20.61 18.60 -4.09
N LYS A 458 -19.57 19.45 -4.02
CA LYS A 458 -18.63 19.70 -5.12
C LYS A 458 -17.20 19.68 -4.60
N LEU A 459 -16.32 18.98 -5.30
CA LEU A 459 -14.92 18.79 -4.88
C LEU A 459 -14.07 20.06 -4.91
N ASP A 460 -14.38 20.97 -5.84
CA ASP A 460 -13.54 22.12 -6.19
C ASP A 460 -14.14 23.48 -5.80
N GLU A 461 -15.22 23.48 -5.01
CA GLU A 461 -15.69 24.70 -4.34
C GLU A 461 -15.05 24.87 -2.95
N PRO A 462 -14.95 26.10 -2.43
CA PRO A 462 -14.47 26.35 -1.07
C PRO A 462 -15.27 25.57 -0.02
N VAL A 463 -14.58 24.83 0.85
CA VAL A 463 -15.21 24.03 1.93
C VAL A 463 -16.01 24.92 2.90
N SER A 464 -15.67 26.21 2.99
CA SER A 464 -16.42 27.23 3.75
C SER A 464 -17.87 27.42 3.27
N ASN A 465 -18.22 26.97 2.06
CA ASN A 465 -19.62 26.94 1.59
C ASN A 465 -20.47 25.94 2.40
N ILE A 466 -19.84 24.91 2.97
CA ILE A 466 -20.47 23.88 3.82
C ILE A 466 -20.23 24.19 5.30
N LEU A 467 -19.00 24.59 5.64
CA LEU A 467 -18.54 24.92 6.99
C LEU A 467 -18.22 26.42 7.09
N PRO A 468 -19.22 27.32 7.21
CA PRO A 468 -18.99 28.77 7.25
C PRO A 468 -18.14 29.21 8.44
N ASP A 469 -18.17 28.46 9.54
CA ASP A 469 -17.38 28.70 10.75
C ASP A 469 -15.96 28.10 10.67
N PHE A 470 -15.61 27.37 9.60
CA PHE A 470 -14.24 26.90 9.37
C PHE A 470 -13.43 28.02 8.70
N SER A 471 -12.65 28.72 9.53
CA SER A 471 -11.81 29.85 9.15
C SER A 471 -10.51 29.83 9.95
N PRO A 472 -9.53 28.97 9.58
CA PRO A 472 -8.14 29.08 10.01
C PRO A 472 -7.62 30.52 9.89
N ALA A 473 -6.65 30.88 10.73
CA ALA A 473 -6.13 32.24 10.91
C ALA A 473 -5.24 32.73 9.74
N ASP A 474 -5.58 32.35 8.51
CA ASP A 474 -4.82 32.57 7.29
C ASP A 474 -5.76 32.96 6.12
N PRO A 475 -5.55 34.11 5.45
CA PRO A 475 -6.37 34.51 4.30
C PRO A 475 -6.43 33.47 3.16
N ARG A 476 -5.41 32.62 3.02
CA ARG A 476 -5.34 31.55 2.03
C ARG A 476 -6.35 30.43 2.30
N ALA A 477 -6.78 30.22 3.55
CA ALA A 477 -7.68 29.14 3.95
C ALA A 477 -9.05 29.20 3.25
N LYS A 478 -9.48 30.39 2.80
CA LYS A 478 -10.70 30.61 2.01
C LYS A 478 -10.69 29.90 0.63
N GLN A 479 -9.55 29.39 0.20
CA GLN A 479 -9.38 28.67 -1.07
C GLN A 479 -9.35 27.14 -0.87
N ILE A 480 -9.45 26.65 0.38
CA ILE A 480 -9.41 25.21 0.68
C ILE A 480 -10.67 24.53 0.14
N THR A 481 -10.48 23.48 -0.66
CA THR A 481 -11.56 22.66 -1.22
C THR A 481 -11.58 21.24 -0.65
N LEU A 482 -12.68 20.51 -0.82
CA LEU A 482 -12.75 19.09 -0.43
C LEU A 482 -11.67 18.25 -1.14
N ARG A 483 -11.44 18.49 -2.44
CA ARG A 483 -10.35 17.83 -3.19
C ARG A 483 -9.00 17.99 -2.51
N GLN A 484 -8.69 19.19 -2.03
CA GLN A 484 -7.41 19.49 -1.38
C GLN A 484 -7.31 18.87 0.01
N LEU A 485 -8.41 18.76 0.77
CA LEU A 485 -8.43 18.06 2.05
C LEU A 485 -8.18 16.55 1.87
N MET A 486 -8.94 15.91 0.97
CA MET A 486 -8.91 14.46 0.69
C MET A 486 -7.61 14.00 0.01
N SER A 487 -6.87 14.91 -0.64
CA SER A 487 -5.56 14.63 -1.26
C SER A 487 -4.36 15.11 -0.44
N HIS A 488 -4.58 15.52 0.82
CA HIS A 488 -3.53 16.04 1.71
C HIS A 488 -2.78 17.27 1.14
N ARG A 489 -3.47 18.15 0.42
CA ARG A 489 -2.93 19.37 -0.22
C ARG A 489 -3.60 20.67 0.24
N SER A 490 -4.38 20.66 1.32
CA SER A 490 -5.00 21.87 1.88
C SER A 490 -4.00 22.86 2.50
N GLY A 491 -2.78 22.40 2.81
CA GLY A 491 -1.77 23.19 3.50
C GLY A 491 -1.99 23.31 5.02
N LEU A 492 -3.04 22.69 5.56
CA LEU A 492 -3.30 22.63 7.00
C LEU A 492 -2.16 21.93 7.76
N VAL A 493 -2.05 22.28 9.03
CA VAL A 493 -1.24 21.55 10.02
C VAL A 493 -1.63 20.07 10.09
N ARG A 494 -0.73 19.21 10.57
CA ARG A 494 -0.95 17.76 10.60
C ARG A 494 -2.09 17.39 11.56
N GLU A 495 -2.00 17.92 12.78
CA GLU A 495 -2.87 17.62 13.91
C GLU A 495 -3.61 18.90 14.35
N SER A 496 -4.78 18.76 14.98
CA SER A 496 -5.58 19.88 15.49
C SER A 496 -5.21 20.23 16.94
N PRO A 497 -5.21 21.51 17.36
CA PRO A 497 -4.88 21.87 18.75
C PRO A 497 -5.70 21.12 19.81
N VAL A 498 -6.96 20.81 19.50
CA VAL A 498 -7.87 19.96 20.29
C VAL A 498 -8.21 18.70 19.49
N GLY A 499 -8.29 17.53 20.14
CA GLY A 499 -8.74 16.29 19.51
C GLY A 499 -7.74 15.62 18.56
N ASN A 500 -6.49 16.07 18.54
CA ASN A 500 -5.36 15.45 17.83
C ASN A 500 -5.12 13.99 18.25
N TYR A 501 -4.23 13.33 17.51
CA TYR A 501 -3.75 11.99 17.82
C TYR A 501 -3.42 11.73 19.30
N PHE A 502 -2.83 12.70 20.02
CA PHE A 502 -2.35 12.52 21.39
C PHE A 502 -3.43 12.67 22.47
N ASP A 503 -4.50 13.42 22.18
CA ASP A 503 -5.47 13.96 23.12
C ASP A 503 -6.43 12.88 23.66
N PRO A 504 -6.33 12.48 24.95
CA PRO A 504 -7.18 11.43 25.52
C PRO A 504 -8.57 11.92 25.94
N ASN A 505 -8.92 13.19 25.74
CA ASN A 505 -10.14 13.80 26.28
C ASN A 505 -11.41 13.54 25.46
N GLU A 506 -11.31 12.80 24.34
CA GLU A 506 -12.43 12.46 23.43
C GLU A 506 -13.34 13.67 23.03
N PRO A 507 -12.79 14.84 22.61
CA PRO A 507 -13.60 16.00 22.25
C PRO A 507 -14.45 15.75 21.00
N SER A 508 -15.54 16.51 20.83
CA SER A 508 -16.40 16.37 19.65
C SER A 508 -15.68 16.75 18.35
N LEU A 509 -16.20 16.28 17.23
CA LEU A 509 -15.68 16.62 15.91
C LEU A 509 -15.77 18.13 15.62
N GLU A 510 -16.83 18.80 16.11
CA GLU A 510 -16.97 20.26 16.04
C GLU A 510 -15.92 20.98 16.89
N GLN A 511 -15.65 20.53 18.12
CA GLN A 511 -14.61 21.11 18.98
C GLN A 511 -13.22 20.96 18.34
N THR A 512 -12.96 19.78 17.78
CA THR A 512 -11.73 19.45 17.03
C THR A 512 -11.54 20.40 15.85
N VAL A 513 -12.55 20.54 14.98
CA VAL A 513 -12.46 21.39 13.77
C VAL A 513 -12.47 22.88 14.11
N ALA A 514 -13.22 23.32 15.12
CA ALA A 514 -13.22 24.71 15.58
C ALA A 514 -11.86 25.16 16.13
N SER A 515 -11.07 24.23 16.70
CA SER A 515 -9.72 24.55 17.17
C SER A 515 -8.76 24.96 16.04
N LEU A 516 -9.01 24.52 14.80
CA LEU A 516 -8.21 24.90 13.63
C LEU A 516 -8.36 26.38 13.25
N ASN A 517 -9.37 27.09 13.75
CA ASN A 517 -9.53 28.53 13.55
C ASN A 517 -8.42 29.37 14.20
N GLN A 518 -7.62 28.76 15.08
CA GLN A 518 -6.48 29.41 15.73
C GLN A 518 -5.15 29.15 14.99
N THR A 519 -5.12 28.23 14.01
CA THR A 519 -3.89 27.81 13.32
C THR A 519 -3.69 28.54 11.99
N SER A 520 -2.43 28.62 11.54
CA SER A 520 -2.07 29.11 10.20
C SER A 520 -1.80 27.96 9.23
N LEU A 521 -1.77 28.22 7.90
CA LEU A 521 -1.43 27.18 6.95
C LEU A 521 0.09 27.00 6.81
N THR A 522 0.56 25.76 6.96
CA THR A 522 1.95 25.34 6.72
C THR A 522 2.39 25.64 5.28
N TYR A 523 1.50 25.40 4.31
CA TYR A 523 1.74 25.64 2.89
C TYR A 523 0.53 26.33 2.24
N ALA A 524 0.71 26.91 1.05
CA ALA A 524 -0.44 27.39 0.29
C ALA A 524 -1.28 26.19 -0.21
N PRO A 525 -2.63 26.30 -0.23
CA PRO A 525 -3.47 25.22 -0.72
C PRO A 525 -3.10 24.85 -2.17
N GLY A 526 -2.99 23.55 -2.43
CA GLY A 526 -2.58 23.00 -3.72
C GLY A 526 -1.06 22.88 -3.95
N THR A 527 -0.17 23.52 -3.17
CA THR A 527 1.26 23.58 -3.56
C THR A 527 2.10 22.38 -3.13
N LYS A 528 1.79 21.72 -2.00
CA LYS A 528 2.52 20.54 -1.50
C LYS A 528 1.58 19.50 -0.92
N ILE A 529 1.99 18.23 -0.94
CA ILE A 529 1.42 17.22 -0.05
C ILE A 529 1.96 17.46 1.36
N LYS A 530 1.06 17.58 2.34
CA LYS A 530 1.33 17.51 3.78
C LYS A 530 0.26 16.62 4.40
N TYR A 531 0.68 15.46 4.91
CA TYR A 531 -0.24 14.53 5.56
C TYR A 531 -0.92 15.20 6.75
N SER A 532 -2.24 15.11 6.83
CA SER A 532 -3.01 15.82 7.85
C SER A 532 -4.26 15.04 8.27
N ASN A 533 -4.32 14.74 9.57
CA ASN A 533 -5.50 14.19 10.23
C ASN A 533 -6.54 15.29 10.47
N ALA A 534 -6.09 16.52 10.77
CA ALA A 534 -6.94 17.72 10.86
C ALA A 534 -7.72 18.00 9.57
N ALA A 535 -7.09 17.81 8.39
CA ALA A 535 -7.77 17.96 7.11
C ALA A 535 -8.94 16.99 6.94
N ILE A 536 -8.77 15.71 7.31
CA ILE A 536 -9.84 14.71 7.21
C ILE A 536 -10.90 14.88 8.32
N ALA A 537 -10.53 15.42 9.49
CA ALA A 537 -11.53 15.87 10.47
C ALA A 537 -12.46 16.96 9.89
N ALA A 538 -11.92 17.92 9.13
CA ALA A 538 -12.74 18.90 8.42
C ALA A 538 -13.62 18.27 7.32
N VAL A 539 -13.16 17.22 6.63
CA VAL A 539 -13.99 16.43 5.70
C VAL A 539 -15.16 15.75 6.43
N GLY A 540 -14.90 15.08 7.55
CA GLY A 540 -15.95 14.45 8.35
C GLY A 540 -16.94 15.46 8.94
N ALA A 541 -16.47 16.66 9.34
CA ALA A 541 -17.35 17.74 9.78
C ALA A 541 -18.25 18.26 8.65
N ALA A 542 -17.74 18.35 7.42
CA ALA A 542 -18.56 18.71 6.25
C ALA A 542 -19.67 17.68 5.99
N LEU A 543 -19.37 16.38 6.12
CA LEU A 543 -20.35 15.30 6.04
C LEU A 543 -21.39 15.38 7.17
N GLN A 544 -20.97 15.53 8.43
CA GLN A 544 -21.84 15.70 9.59
C GLN A 544 -22.77 16.91 9.45
N ARG A 545 -22.24 18.04 8.95
CA ARG A 545 -22.99 19.27 8.69
C ARG A 545 -24.04 19.09 7.59
N HIS A 546 -23.72 18.33 6.54
CA HIS A 546 -24.61 18.03 5.43
C HIS A 546 -25.73 17.07 5.82
N TRP A 547 -25.40 15.96 6.48
CA TRP A 547 -26.39 14.96 6.92
C TRP A 547 -27.24 15.40 8.12
N GLN A 548 -26.80 16.43 8.87
CA GLN A 548 -27.46 16.91 10.11
C GLN A 548 -27.56 15.83 11.19
N GLN A 549 -26.62 14.88 11.21
CA GLN A 549 -26.51 13.81 12.20
C GLN A 549 -25.03 13.47 12.45
N PRO A 550 -24.67 12.79 13.56
CA PRO A 550 -23.28 12.43 13.85
C PRO A 550 -22.61 11.67 12.72
N PHE A 551 -21.35 12.02 12.44
CA PHE A 551 -20.52 11.47 11.37
C PHE A 551 -20.52 9.93 11.37
N GLU A 552 -20.38 9.31 12.54
CA GLU A 552 -20.33 7.86 12.72
C GLU A 552 -21.62 7.20 12.27
N THR A 553 -22.77 7.84 12.54
CA THR A 553 -24.09 7.36 12.12
C THR A 553 -24.26 7.47 10.61
N GLY A 554 -23.80 8.58 10.01
CA GLY A 554 -23.88 8.79 8.57
C GLY A 554 -23.00 7.84 7.75
N VAL A 555 -21.75 7.60 8.16
CA VAL A 555 -20.87 6.64 7.48
C VAL A 555 -21.33 5.19 7.70
N GLN A 556 -21.85 4.86 8.89
CA GLN A 556 -22.46 3.56 9.16
C GLN A 556 -23.58 3.24 8.15
N GLN A 557 -24.52 4.17 7.96
CA GLN A 557 -25.67 4.01 7.07
C GLN A 557 -25.32 4.12 5.58
N SER A 558 -24.44 5.06 5.20
CA SER A 558 -24.17 5.39 3.79
C SER A 558 -23.10 4.48 3.15
N VAL A 559 -22.21 3.90 3.96
CA VAL A 559 -21.04 3.15 3.48
C VAL A 559 -20.96 1.74 4.07
N LEU A 560 -20.95 1.60 5.40
CA LEU A 560 -20.63 0.32 6.04
C LEU A 560 -21.78 -0.72 5.93
N GLU A 561 -23.03 -0.30 6.10
CA GLU A 561 -24.22 -1.17 5.95
C GLU A 561 -24.49 -1.60 4.50
N PRO A 562 -24.35 -0.74 3.48
CA PRO A 562 -24.35 -1.15 2.07
C PRO A 562 -23.28 -2.20 1.77
N LEU A 563 -22.03 -1.99 2.20
CA LEU A 563 -20.90 -2.92 2.04
C LEU A 563 -21.03 -4.23 2.85
N LYS A 564 -22.05 -4.36 3.70
CA LYS A 564 -22.24 -5.47 4.66
C LYS A 564 -21.04 -5.64 5.61
N MET A 565 -20.37 -4.54 5.97
CA MET A 565 -19.29 -4.49 6.96
C MET A 565 -19.86 -4.51 8.39
N ALA A 566 -20.54 -5.60 8.73
CA ALA A 566 -21.39 -5.70 9.92
C ALA A 566 -20.61 -5.59 11.25
N SER A 567 -19.31 -5.93 11.26
CA SER A 567 -18.43 -5.87 12.43
C SER A 567 -17.64 -4.55 12.53
N SER A 568 -17.86 -3.60 11.62
CA SER A 568 -17.09 -2.36 11.53
C SER A 568 -17.85 -1.15 12.07
N ARG A 569 -17.19 -0.30 12.87
CA ARG A 569 -17.77 0.90 13.50
C ARG A 569 -16.71 1.99 13.69
N PHE A 570 -17.11 3.26 13.72
CA PHE A 570 -16.23 4.36 14.16
C PHE A 570 -16.31 4.64 15.68
N ASP A 571 -17.34 4.12 16.37
CA ASP A 571 -17.47 4.16 17.83
C ASP A 571 -17.95 2.78 18.33
N LEU A 572 -17.31 2.25 19.38
CA LEU A 572 -17.65 0.98 20.04
C LEU A 572 -18.09 1.15 21.51
N ARG A 573 -18.34 2.39 21.97
CA ARG A 573 -18.79 2.70 23.33
C ARG A 573 -20.27 2.37 23.56
N GLY A 574 -21.06 2.25 22.48
CA GLY A 574 -22.49 1.92 22.55
C GLY A 574 -22.77 0.55 23.18
N GLU A 575 -23.81 0.44 23.99
CA GLU A 575 -24.18 -0.82 24.68
C GLU A 575 -24.42 -1.99 23.70
N LYS A 576 -24.95 -1.68 22.52
CA LYS A 576 -25.22 -2.67 21.46
C LYS A 576 -23.95 -3.28 20.85
N ASP A 577 -22.82 -2.58 20.98
CA ASP A 577 -21.53 -2.98 20.41
C ASP A 577 -20.66 -3.74 21.43
N GLU A 578 -21.20 -4.06 22.62
CA GLU A 578 -20.53 -4.91 23.62
C GLU A 578 -20.00 -6.27 23.06
N PRO A 579 -20.71 -6.97 22.15
CA PRO A 579 -20.18 -8.18 21.50
C PRO A 579 -18.97 -7.92 20.58
N LEU A 580 -18.92 -6.73 19.96
CA LEU A 580 -17.78 -6.30 19.14
C LEU A 580 -16.61 -5.90 20.04
N ARG A 581 -16.85 -5.07 21.06
CA ARG A 581 -15.84 -4.65 22.04
C ARG A 581 -15.18 -5.83 22.77
N LYS A 582 -15.90 -6.93 23.01
CA LYS A 582 -15.32 -8.19 23.54
C LYS A 582 -14.36 -8.87 22.56
N ARG A 583 -14.46 -8.64 21.25
CA ARG A 583 -13.60 -9.14 20.16
C ARG A 583 -12.49 -8.17 19.74
N LEU A 584 -12.36 -7.01 20.38
CA LEU A 584 -11.22 -6.11 20.17
C LEU A 584 -9.94 -6.78 20.67
N ALA A 585 -8.92 -6.86 19.81
CA ALA A 585 -7.62 -7.42 20.21
C ALA A 585 -6.93 -6.54 21.26
N THR A 586 -6.24 -7.19 22.19
CA THR A 586 -5.37 -6.52 23.18
C THR A 586 -4.08 -6.11 22.49
N ALA A 587 -4.00 -4.83 22.14
CA ALA A 587 -2.87 -4.23 21.45
C ALA A 587 -1.83 -3.65 22.40
N TRP A 588 -0.58 -3.61 21.94
CA TRP A 588 0.57 -3.20 22.76
C TRP A 588 1.37 -2.10 22.08
N MET A 589 1.83 -1.14 22.89
CA MET A 589 2.81 -0.12 22.53
C MET A 589 4.17 -0.46 23.13
N TRP A 590 5.22 0.13 22.58
CA TRP A 590 6.58 -0.05 23.06
C TRP A 590 7.40 1.24 22.95
N THR A 591 8.52 1.30 23.64
CA THR A 591 9.36 2.49 23.79
C THR A 591 10.79 2.20 23.35
N TYR A 592 11.59 3.22 23.04
CA TYR A 592 13.01 3.02 22.68
C TYR A 592 13.82 2.36 23.80
N ASP A 593 13.38 2.44 25.05
CA ASP A 593 13.96 1.72 26.18
C ASP A 593 13.33 0.34 26.46
N ASP A 594 12.80 -0.29 25.41
CA ASP A 594 12.24 -1.65 25.35
C ASP A 594 11.07 -1.94 26.33
N ARG A 595 10.60 -0.95 27.11
CA ARG A 595 9.34 -1.05 27.88
C ARG A 595 8.16 -1.27 26.93
N ARG A 596 7.22 -2.13 27.31
CA ARG A 596 5.94 -2.39 26.61
C ARG A 596 4.75 -2.18 27.53
N PHE A 597 3.65 -1.66 27.00
CA PHE A 597 2.42 -1.41 27.75
C PHE A 597 1.18 -1.57 26.86
N VAL A 598 0.02 -1.83 27.47
CA VAL A 598 -1.26 -2.00 26.74
C VAL A 598 -1.67 -0.66 26.12
N ALA A 599 -2.04 -0.69 24.85
CA ALA A 599 -2.37 0.51 24.10
C ALA A 599 -3.73 1.12 24.54
N PRO A 600 -3.86 2.46 24.57
CA PRO A 600 -5.11 3.11 24.92
C PRO A 600 -6.16 2.98 23.80
N THR A 601 -7.43 2.94 24.19
CA THR A 601 -8.57 2.73 23.28
C THR A 601 -9.55 3.91 23.21
N PHE A 602 -9.14 5.09 23.70
CA PHE A 602 -9.95 6.32 23.59
C PHE A 602 -10.18 6.72 22.13
N LEU A 603 -11.29 7.41 21.87
CA LEU A 603 -11.62 7.96 20.57
C LEU A 603 -10.83 9.23 20.27
N LEU A 604 -10.21 9.28 19.09
CA LEU A 604 -9.61 10.49 18.55
C LEU A 604 -10.69 11.52 18.22
N GLY A 605 -10.47 12.79 18.53
CA GLY A 605 -11.33 13.89 18.04
C GLY A 605 -11.27 14.04 16.52
N THR A 606 -10.11 13.73 15.92
CA THR A 606 -9.96 13.49 14.47
C THR A 606 -10.54 12.14 14.01
N GLY A 607 -11.65 11.69 14.59
CA GLY A 607 -12.24 10.36 14.37
C GLY A 607 -12.42 9.92 12.90
N PRO A 608 -12.90 10.78 11.98
CA PRO A 608 -12.97 10.49 10.54
C PRO A 608 -11.63 10.07 9.90
N ALA A 609 -10.51 10.46 10.52
CA ALA A 609 -9.17 10.17 10.04
C ALA A 609 -8.60 8.84 10.58
N GLY A 610 -9.14 8.24 11.65
CA GLY A 610 -8.46 7.12 12.34
C GLY A 610 -9.25 6.23 13.31
N ASN A 611 -10.54 6.46 13.58
CA ASN A 611 -11.30 5.70 14.57
C ASN A 611 -12.02 4.44 14.05
N LEU A 612 -11.86 4.03 12.78
CA LEU A 612 -12.51 2.81 12.31
C LEU A 612 -11.97 1.57 13.04
N TYR A 613 -12.87 0.87 13.72
CA TYR A 613 -12.72 -0.50 14.17
C TYR A 613 -13.26 -1.43 13.08
N SER A 614 -12.54 -2.49 12.73
CA SER A 614 -12.94 -3.42 11.65
C SER A 614 -12.30 -4.80 11.80
N THR A 615 -12.64 -5.71 10.88
CA THR A 615 -12.04 -7.05 10.73
C THR A 615 -11.48 -7.19 9.30
N VAL A 616 -10.52 -8.09 9.10
CA VAL A 616 -9.98 -8.35 7.74
C VAL A 616 -11.03 -8.97 6.80
N ASN A 617 -12.07 -9.61 7.35
CA ASN A 617 -13.24 -10.03 6.58
C ASN A 617 -14.07 -8.84 6.06
N ASP A 618 -14.31 -7.81 6.88
CA ASP A 618 -15.02 -6.60 6.46
C ASP A 618 -14.19 -5.77 5.47
N LEU A 619 -12.90 -5.59 5.71
CA LEU A 619 -11.98 -4.98 4.75
C LEU A 619 -11.91 -5.76 3.41
N GLY A 620 -12.03 -7.10 3.47
CA GLY A 620 -12.14 -7.96 2.29
C GLY A 620 -13.40 -7.67 1.46
N ARG A 621 -14.55 -7.37 2.08
CA ARG A 621 -15.77 -6.95 1.38
C ARG A 621 -15.60 -5.60 0.69
N PHE A 622 -14.89 -4.68 1.34
CA PHE A 622 -14.55 -3.39 0.73
C PHE A 622 -13.66 -3.57 -0.51
N LEU A 623 -12.61 -4.39 -0.45
CA LEU A 623 -11.77 -4.75 -1.61
C LEU A 623 -12.58 -5.37 -2.75
N GLN A 624 -13.50 -6.30 -2.47
CA GLN A 624 -14.39 -6.90 -3.47
C GLN A 624 -15.26 -5.84 -4.18
N CYS A 625 -15.78 -4.84 -3.44
CA CYS A 625 -16.55 -3.74 -4.01
C CYS A 625 -15.70 -2.86 -4.94
N LEU A 626 -14.44 -2.58 -4.59
CA LEU A 626 -13.50 -1.87 -5.47
C LEU A 626 -13.23 -2.65 -6.77
N PHE A 627 -13.16 -3.98 -6.72
CA PHE A 627 -12.93 -4.82 -7.91
C PHE A 627 -14.16 -5.04 -8.79
N ASP A 628 -15.38 -4.90 -8.27
CA ASP A 628 -16.62 -4.92 -9.06
C ASP A 628 -17.07 -3.50 -9.47
N ASP A 629 -16.09 -2.64 -9.77
CA ASP A 629 -16.24 -1.25 -10.20
C ASP A 629 -17.16 -0.41 -9.28
N GLY A 630 -17.20 -0.68 -7.96
CA GLY A 630 -18.07 -0.02 -6.98
C GLY A 630 -19.46 -0.64 -6.80
N ARG A 631 -19.74 -1.83 -7.34
CA ARG A 631 -21.03 -2.55 -7.15
C ARG A 631 -21.13 -3.17 -5.74
N LEU A 632 -22.37 -3.25 -5.23
CA LEU A 632 -22.71 -3.84 -3.93
C LEU A 632 -23.23 -5.30 -4.07
N PRO A 633 -23.16 -6.12 -2.99
CA PRO A 633 -23.60 -7.52 -3.02
C PRO A 633 -25.08 -7.76 -3.37
N ASP A 634 -25.94 -6.75 -3.22
CA ASP A 634 -27.36 -6.78 -3.59
C ASP A 634 -27.65 -6.34 -5.04
N GLY A 635 -26.60 -6.06 -5.82
CA GLY A 635 -26.70 -5.52 -7.18
C GLY A 635 -26.86 -3.99 -7.23
N GLY A 636 -26.95 -3.32 -6.07
CA GLY A 636 -26.82 -1.88 -5.94
C GLY A 636 -25.41 -1.39 -6.22
N ARG A 637 -25.14 -0.11 -5.93
CA ARG A 637 -23.87 0.53 -6.24
C ARG A 637 -23.47 1.52 -5.14
N LEU A 638 -22.22 1.43 -4.67
CA LEU A 638 -21.65 2.30 -3.65
C LEU A 638 -21.10 3.59 -4.27
N LEU A 639 -20.41 3.47 -5.41
CA LEU A 639 -19.85 4.53 -6.24
C LEU A 639 -19.91 4.14 -7.72
N THR A 640 -19.88 5.11 -8.64
CA THR A 640 -19.70 4.86 -10.07
C THR A 640 -18.24 4.56 -10.43
N PRO A 641 -17.98 3.89 -11.58
CA PRO A 641 -16.62 3.64 -12.04
C PRO A 641 -15.84 4.94 -12.25
N GLU A 642 -16.50 6.02 -12.67
CA GLU A 642 -15.89 7.34 -12.89
C GLU A 642 -15.41 7.97 -11.58
N SER A 643 -16.22 7.94 -10.52
CA SER A 643 -15.81 8.42 -9.20
C SER A 643 -14.66 7.60 -8.62
N LEU A 644 -14.69 6.27 -8.82
CA LEU A 644 -13.62 5.39 -8.37
C LEU A 644 -12.31 5.65 -9.13
N ASP A 645 -12.37 5.92 -10.43
CA ASP A 645 -11.18 6.32 -11.21
C ASP A 645 -10.68 7.71 -10.76
N GLU A 646 -11.56 8.67 -10.47
CA GLU A 646 -11.17 9.97 -9.90
C GLU A 646 -10.51 9.85 -8.53
N MET A 647 -11.05 9.04 -7.61
CA MET A 647 -10.44 8.79 -6.30
C MET A 647 -9.06 8.14 -6.40
N THR A 648 -8.88 7.26 -7.38
CA THR A 648 -7.67 6.45 -7.53
C THR A 648 -6.65 7.03 -8.52
N THR A 649 -6.96 8.14 -9.18
CA THR A 649 -6.06 8.85 -10.11
C THR A 649 -5.10 9.76 -9.33
N PRO A 650 -3.78 9.73 -9.62
CA PRO A 650 -2.81 10.63 -9.00
C PRO A 650 -3.18 12.10 -9.20
N VAL A 651 -3.24 12.88 -8.12
CA VAL A 651 -3.32 14.33 -8.24
C VAL A 651 -2.00 14.87 -8.80
N LEU A 652 -2.07 15.89 -9.66
CA LEU A 652 -0.89 16.43 -10.34
C LEU A 652 -0.27 17.61 -9.56
N ASP A 653 1.06 17.72 -9.58
CA ASP A 653 1.77 18.93 -9.11
C ASP A 653 1.58 20.12 -10.07
N GLU A 654 2.19 21.26 -9.75
CA GLU A 654 2.15 22.47 -10.58
C GLU A 654 2.82 22.32 -11.96
N ASN A 655 3.66 21.29 -12.14
CA ASN A 655 4.35 20.94 -13.38
C ASN A 655 3.64 19.79 -14.15
N GLY A 656 2.45 19.38 -13.70
CA GLY A 656 1.69 18.28 -14.30
C GLY A 656 2.23 16.87 -13.98
N GLN A 657 3.14 16.72 -13.03
CA GLN A 657 3.69 15.43 -12.61
C GLN A 657 2.76 14.71 -11.62
N PRO A 658 2.57 13.39 -11.72
CA PRO A 658 1.71 12.64 -10.81
C PRO A 658 2.35 12.50 -9.43
N LEU A 659 1.58 12.85 -8.39
CA LEU A 659 1.96 12.68 -6.98
C LEU A 659 1.52 11.30 -6.43
N SER A 660 1.98 10.94 -5.23
CA SER A 660 1.75 9.63 -4.61
C SER A 660 0.34 9.42 -4.00
N PHE A 661 -0.60 10.33 -4.22
CA PHE A 661 -1.96 10.29 -3.67
C PHE A 661 -3.01 10.68 -4.72
N GLY A 662 -4.20 10.09 -4.59
CA GLY A 662 -5.44 10.52 -5.24
C GLY A 662 -6.34 11.23 -4.23
N LEU A 663 -7.61 10.87 -4.18
CA LEU A 663 -8.54 11.25 -3.10
C LEU A 663 -8.64 10.08 -2.13
N GLY A 664 -8.10 10.22 -0.92
CA GLY A 664 -8.01 9.18 0.09
C GLY A 664 -6.98 8.08 -0.19
N PHE A 665 -6.82 7.62 -1.43
CA PHE A 665 -5.91 6.53 -1.79
C PHE A 665 -4.46 7.00 -1.98
N ARG A 666 -3.51 6.26 -1.40
CA ARG A 666 -2.11 6.25 -1.85
C ARG A 666 -2.01 5.44 -3.14
N ILE A 667 -1.19 5.91 -4.09
CA ILE A 667 -1.04 5.32 -5.42
C ILE A 667 0.45 5.19 -5.73
N ASP A 668 0.88 3.98 -6.08
CA ASP A 668 2.24 3.70 -6.54
C ASP A 668 2.27 2.49 -7.51
N ARG A 669 3.44 1.86 -7.66
CA ARG A 669 3.61 0.65 -8.45
C ARG A 669 4.20 -0.48 -7.63
N PHE A 670 3.68 -1.68 -7.84
CA PHE A 670 4.15 -2.91 -7.23
C PHE A 670 4.34 -3.98 -8.30
N ALA A 671 5.54 -4.57 -8.39
CA ALA A 671 5.90 -5.54 -9.44
C ALA A 671 5.53 -5.10 -10.89
N GLY A 672 5.57 -3.79 -11.16
CA GLY A 672 5.16 -3.19 -12.45
C GLY A 672 3.67 -2.82 -12.56
N HIS A 673 2.80 -3.44 -11.75
CA HIS A 673 1.36 -3.18 -11.69
C HIS A 673 1.05 -1.87 -10.93
N ARG A 674 -0.10 -1.24 -11.21
CA ARG A 674 -0.60 -0.07 -10.46
C ARG A 674 -1.16 -0.57 -9.12
N ARG A 675 -0.62 -0.10 -8.01
CA ARG A 675 -1.13 -0.39 -6.66
C ARG A 675 -1.87 0.83 -6.13
N ILE A 676 -3.03 0.60 -5.55
CA ILE A 676 -3.80 1.58 -4.76
C ILE A 676 -3.98 1.02 -3.35
N GLY A 677 -4.10 1.88 -2.36
CA GLY A 677 -4.34 1.42 -0.98
C GLY A 677 -4.18 2.51 0.06
N HIS A 678 -4.16 2.10 1.32
CA HIS A 678 -3.75 2.95 2.43
C HIS A 678 -3.20 2.11 3.60
N GLY A 679 -2.12 2.59 4.24
CA GLY A 679 -1.60 2.02 5.47
C GLY A 679 -2.24 2.66 6.71
N GLY A 680 -2.41 1.91 7.78
CA GLY A 680 -2.95 2.40 9.05
C GLY A 680 -1.94 2.26 10.18
N ALA A 681 -1.89 3.25 11.06
CA ALA A 681 -1.26 3.16 12.37
C ALA A 681 -2.16 3.90 13.37
N VAL A 682 -2.43 3.30 14.52
CA VAL A 682 -3.08 3.95 15.68
C VAL A 682 -2.85 3.08 16.90
N TYR A 683 -2.28 3.64 17.96
CA TYR A 683 -2.20 3.08 19.30
C TYR A 683 -2.21 1.55 19.39
N GLY A 684 -1.05 0.94 19.14
CA GLY A 684 -0.89 -0.51 19.23
C GLY A 684 -1.35 -1.30 18.01
N PHE A 685 -1.87 -0.65 16.98
CA PHE A 685 -2.34 -1.31 15.77
C PHE A 685 -1.62 -0.78 14.53
N SER A 686 -1.23 -1.70 13.65
CA SER A 686 -0.71 -1.40 12.31
C SER A 686 -1.52 -2.15 11.25
N THR A 687 -1.89 -1.50 10.16
CA THR A 687 -2.74 -2.05 9.08
C THR A 687 -2.13 -1.77 7.72
N GLN A 688 -2.36 -2.67 6.76
CA GLN A 688 -2.15 -2.40 5.34
C GLN A 688 -3.37 -2.89 4.56
N LEU A 689 -3.93 -2.02 3.71
CA LEU A 689 -4.96 -2.38 2.72
C LEU A 689 -4.43 -2.02 1.34
N GLU A 690 -4.31 -3.02 0.47
CA GLU A 690 -3.72 -2.91 -0.87
C GLU A 690 -4.58 -3.61 -1.92
N ALA A 691 -4.60 -3.01 -3.11
CA ALA A 691 -5.29 -3.51 -4.28
C ALA A 691 -4.46 -3.27 -5.54
N LEU A 692 -4.46 -4.25 -6.43
CA LEU A 692 -3.97 -4.19 -7.81
C LEU A 692 -5.21 -4.20 -8.73
N PRO A 693 -5.76 -3.04 -9.14
CA PRO A 693 -7.11 -2.98 -9.71
C PRO A 693 -7.27 -3.67 -11.06
N ALA A 694 -6.26 -3.59 -11.93
CA ALA A 694 -6.29 -4.25 -13.24
C ALA A 694 -6.26 -5.78 -13.12
N GLU A 695 -5.63 -6.27 -12.06
CA GLU A 695 -5.52 -7.69 -11.73
C GLU A 695 -6.67 -8.14 -10.81
N GLN A 696 -7.42 -7.24 -10.18
CA GLN A 696 -8.40 -7.55 -9.14
C GLN A 696 -7.83 -8.41 -7.99
N LEU A 697 -6.55 -8.20 -7.62
CA LEU A 697 -5.90 -8.87 -6.49
C LEU A 697 -5.79 -7.89 -5.33
N GLY A 698 -6.22 -8.28 -4.13
CA GLY A 698 -6.22 -7.41 -2.96
C GLY A 698 -5.87 -8.13 -1.66
N VAL A 699 -5.28 -7.37 -0.74
CA VAL A 699 -4.87 -7.83 0.59
C VAL A 699 -5.29 -6.81 1.64
N ALA A 700 -5.87 -7.30 2.73
CA ALA A 700 -6.06 -6.54 3.95
C ALA A 700 -5.42 -7.28 5.12
N ALA A 701 -4.45 -6.66 5.79
CA ALA A 701 -3.70 -7.25 6.89
C ALA A 701 -3.61 -6.28 8.07
N VAL A 702 -3.67 -6.80 9.30
CA VAL A 702 -3.65 -6.00 10.54
C VAL A 702 -2.85 -6.72 11.62
N ALA A 703 -2.06 -5.98 12.40
CA ALA A 703 -1.32 -6.44 13.56
C ALA A 703 -1.66 -5.64 14.82
N ALA A 704 -1.60 -6.28 15.99
CA ALA A 704 -1.84 -5.68 17.31
C ALA A 704 -0.53 -5.31 18.07
N LEU A 705 0.47 -4.82 17.34
CA LEU A 705 1.66 -4.17 17.89
C LEU A 705 1.85 -2.79 17.25
N ASP A 706 2.14 -1.77 18.06
CA ASP A 706 2.42 -0.42 17.57
C ASP A 706 3.69 -0.42 16.71
N GLY A 707 3.67 0.30 15.60
CA GLY A 707 4.83 0.41 14.72
C GLY A 707 5.21 -0.86 13.95
N SER A 708 4.33 -1.85 13.85
CA SER A 708 4.54 -3.07 13.06
C SER A 708 4.25 -2.90 11.56
N ASN A 709 4.17 -1.66 11.06
CA ASN A 709 3.86 -1.34 9.66
C ASN A 709 4.79 -2.00 8.65
N GLY A 710 6.08 -2.15 8.95
CA GLY A 710 7.05 -2.84 8.07
C GLY A 710 6.71 -4.31 7.90
N VAL A 711 6.31 -4.99 8.99
CA VAL A 711 5.89 -6.40 8.96
C VAL A 711 4.58 -6.58 8.20
N VAL A 712 3.58 -5.73 8.49
CA VAL A 712 2.28 -5.80 7.80
C VAL A 712 2.42 -5.50 6.30
N GLN A 713 3.24 -4.53 5.91
CA GLN A 713 3.56 -4.26 4.51
C GLN A 713 4.29 -5.44 3.84
N ARG A 714 5.39 -5.93 4.44
CA ARG A 714 6.20 -7.06 3.91
C ARG A 714 5.36 -8.31 3.66
N LEU A 715 4.43 -8.63 4.58
CA LEU A 715 3.54 -9.78 4.45
C LEU A 715 2.43 -9.56 3.40
N SER A 716 1.90 -8.34 3.26
CA SER A 716 0.93 -8.00 2.20
C SER A 716 1.56 -8.02 0.80
N GLU A 717 2.76 -7.46 0.66
CA GLU A 717 3.53 -7.47 -0.58
C GLU A 717 3.93 -8.90 -0.99
N TYR A 718 4.38 -9.72 -0.04
CA TYR A 718 4.65 -11.15 -0.29
C TYR A 718 3.38 -11.90 -0.71
N ALA A 719 2.23 -11.62 -0.10
CA ALA A 719 0.96 -12.21 -0.49
C ALA A 719 0.56 -11.82 -1.93
N LEU A 720 0.71 -10.55 -2.32
CA LEU A 720 0.48 -10.09 -3.70
C LEU A 720 1.45 -10.75 -4.70
N GLN A 721 2.74 -10.87 -4.37
CA GLN A 721 3.73 -11.57 -5.20
C GLN A 721 3.35 -13.05 -5.42
N LEU A 722 2.97 -13.74 -4.35
CA LEU A 722 2.51 -15.13 -4.43
C LEU A 722 1.24 -15.26 -5.30
N MET A 723 0.29 -14.33 -5.18
CA MET A 723 -0.95 -14.36 -5.97
C MET A 723 -0.70 -14.05 -7.45
N LEU A 724 0.17 -13.09 -7.76
CA LEU A 724 0.60 -12.78 -9.14
C LEU A 724 1.31 -13.98 -9.78
N ALA A 725 2.32 -14.55 -9.11
CA ALA A 725 3.06 -15.71 -9.61
C ALA A 725 2.15 -16.93 -9.82
N ALA A 726 1.24 -17.22 -8.87
CA ALA A 726 0.26 -18.30 -9.00
C ALA A 726 -0.65 -18.13 -10.23
N ARG A 727 -1.08 -16.89 -10.53
CA ARG A 727 -1.92 -16.61 -11.70
C ARG A 727 -1.15 -16.63 -13.02
N ALA A 728 0.14 -16.26 -13.00
CA ALA A 728 1.03 -16.37 -14.15
C ALA A 728 1.47 -17.81 -14.45
N GLY A 729 1.29 -18.75 -13.50
CA GLY A 729 1.84 -20.10 -13.59
C GLY A 729 3.35 -20.15 -13.33
N GLU A 730 3.89 -19.13 -12.67
CA GLU A 730 5.31 -18.99 -12.35
C GLU A 730 5.69 -19.71 -11.05
N THR A 731 7.00 -19.83 -10.81
CA THR A 731 7.50 -20.38 -9.54
C THR A 731 7.22 -19.40 -8.41
N LEU A 732 6.50 -19.85 -7.38
CA LEU A 732 6.19 -19.02 -6.22
C LEU A 732 7.48 -18.63 -5.47
N PRO A 733 7.72 -17.33 -5.18
CA PRO A 733 8.89 -16.89 -4.44
C PRO A 733 8.96 -17.48 -3.02
N GLU A 734 10.17 -17.53 -2.47
CA GLU A 734 10.40 -17.88 -1.06
C GLU A 734 10.37 -16.64 -0.17
N TYR A 735 9.91 -16.81 1.07
CA TYR A 735 9.99 -15.75 2.07
C TYR A 735 11.42 -15.64 2.60
N ALA A 736 12.02 -14.46 2.47
CA ALA A 736 13.31 -14.19 3.10
C ALA A 736 13.13 -14.10 4.63
N THR A 737 13.83 -14.94 5.38
CA THR A 737 13.86 -14.94 6.86
C THR A 737 15.23 -14.46 7.38
N THR A 738 15.27 -14.02 8.64
CA THR A 738 16.50 -13.49 9.26
C THR A 738 16.73 -13.99 10.69
N THR A 739 17.99 -14.05 11.09
CA THR A 739 18.45 -14.49 12.41
C THR A 739 19.19 -13.37 13.15
N ALA A 740 19.46 -13.54 14.45
CA ALA A 740 20.30 -12.60 15.19
C ALA A 740 21.72 -12.52 14.58
N PRO A 741 22.36 -11.34 14.56
CA PRO A 741 23.76 -11.19 14.16
C PRO A 741 24.72 -12.08 14.99
N PRO A 742 25.83 -12.57 14.41
CA PRO A 742 26.88 -13.24 15.18
C PRO A 742 27.50 -12.29 16.22
N ALA A 743 27.52 -12.69 17.49
CA ALA A 743 27.86 -11.83 18.62
C ALA A 743 29.29 -11.25 18.54
N GLU A 744 30.24 -12.00 17.98
CA GLU A 744 31.63 -11.58 17.75
C GLU A 744 31.80 -10.51 16.67
N ARG A 745 30.76 -10.26 15.87
CA ARG A 745 30.72 -9.19 14.85
C ARG A 745 30.03 -7.92 15.33
N LEU A 746 29.13 -8.01 16.32
CA LEU A 746 28.37 -6.88 16.88
C LEU A 746 29.27 -5.70 17.27
N TRP A 747 30.29 -5.97 18.07
CA TRP A 747 31.20 -4.95 18.60
C TRP A 747 32.10 -4.32 17.54
N ARG A 748 32.38 -5.01 16.43
CA ARG A 748 33.15 -4.45 15.31
C ARG A 748 32.34 -3.45 14.47
N LEU A 749 31.02 -3.57 14.51
CA LEU A 749 30.11 -2.63 13.86
C LEU A 749 29.73 -1.47 14.78
N ALA A 750 29.96 -1.59 16.09
CA ALA A 750 29.61 -0.57 17.06
C ALA A 750 30.35 0.76 16.77
N GLY A 751 29.62 1.86 16.89
CA GLY A 751 30.15 3.20 16.68
C GLY A 751 29.22 4.07 15.83
N GLU A 752 29.81 5.16 15.36
CA GLU A 752 29.10 6.28 14.73
C GLU A 752 29.70 6.47 13.33
N TYR A 753 28.85 6.68 12.32
CA TYR A 753 29.25 6.73 10.90
C TYR A 753 28.59 7.92 10.21
N LEU A 754 29.33 8.57 9.31
CA LEU A 754 28.90 9.77 8.59
C LEU A 754 29.25 9.69 7.11
N SER A 755 28.27 9.86 6.22
CA SER A 755 28.47 9.96 4.77
C SER A 755 28.84 11.37 4.32
N GLU A 756 29.26 11.51 3.06
CA GLU A 756 29.64 12.82 2.48
C GLU A 756 28.45 13.79 2.31
N ASP A 757 27.21 13.28 2.26
CA ASP A 757 25.98 14.08 2.25
C ASP A 757 25.49 14.50 3.66
N GLY A 758 26.21 14.10 4.71
CA GLY A 758 25.86 14.38 6.10
C GLY A 758 24.88 13.40 6.74
N SER A 759 24.46 12.34 6.05
CA SER A 759 23.65 11.27 6.67
C SER A 759 24.42 10.58 7.79
N HIS A 760 23.75 10.50 8.95
CA HIS A 760 24.33 9.95 10.18
C HIS A 760 23.74 8.58 10.50
N VAL A 761 24.59 7.62 10.87
CA VAL A 761 24.22 6.27 11.27
C VAL A 761 24.92 5.91 12.57
N ARG A 762 24.16 5.55 13.60
CA ARG A 762 24.68 5.02 14.88
C ARG A 762 24.38 3.53 14.96
N LEU A 763 25.39 2.71 15.24
CA LEU A 763 25.22 1.27 15.50
C LEU A 763 25.48 0.97 16.98
N ILE A 764 24.44 0.51 17.66
CA ILE A 764 24.40 0.25 19.11
C ILE A 764 24.21 -1.26 19.35
N PRO A 765 25.25 -2.00 19.76
CA PRO A 765 25.08 -3.37 20.25
C PRO A 765 24.38 -3.36 21.61
N TYR A 766 23.38 -4.23 21.79
CA TYR A 766 22.65 -4.39 23.05
C TYR A 766 22.30 -5.86 23.26
N ASN A 767 22.89 -6.50 24.28
CA ASN A 767 22.83 -7.94 24.50
C ASN A 767 23.32 -8.74 23.27
N ASP A 768 22.39 -9.36 22.55
CA ASP A 768 22.57 -10.13 21.30
C ASP A 768 21.99 -9.41 20.07
N ARG A 769 21.43 -8.21 20.24
CA ARG A 769 20.84 -7.36 19.19
C ARG A 769 21.84 -6.32 18.69
N LEU A 770 21.68 -5.90 17.43
CA LEU A 770 22.32 -4.70 16.89
C LEU A 770 21.22 -3.70 16.51
N LEU A 771 21.20 -2.56 17.17
CA LEU A 771 20.26 -1.48 16.87
C LEU A 771 20.96 -0.45 15.97
N MET A 772 20.28 0.01 14.93
CA MET A 772 20.71 1.11 14.07
C MET A 772 19.80 2.32 14.31
N GLU A 773 20.38 3.49 14.59
CA GLU A 773 19.69 4.77 14.55
C GLU A 773 20.09 5.52 13.28
N ARG A 774 19.11 5.86 12.41
CA ARG A 774 19.35 6.59 11.15
C ARG A 774 18.13 7.41 10.77
N GLY A 775 18.35 8.66 10.35
CA GLY A 775 17.28 9.56 9.96
C GLY A 775 16.29 9.75 11.11
N SER A 776 15.00 9.45 10.88
CA SER A 776 13.96 9.60 11.89
C SER A 776 13.61 8.33 12.67
N LEU A 777 14.27 7.19 12.46
CA LEU A 777 13.85 5.92 13.04
C LEU A 777 15.06 5.13 13.59
N ARG A 778 14.73 4.20 14.48
CA ARG A 778 15.60 3.12 14.92
C ARG A 778 15.08 1.81 14.34
N ALA A 779 15.98 0.94 13.90
CA ALA A 779 15.66 -0.40 13.44
C ALA A 779 16.71 -1.43 13.90
N GLU A 780 16.28 -2.67 14.12
CA GLU A 780 17.17 -3.81 14.35
C GLU A 780 17.85 -4.27 13.05
N ILE A 781 19.15 -4.55 13.16
CA ILE A 781 19.96 -5.20 12.13
C ILE A 781 20.04 -6.69 12.45
N ARG A 782 19.69 -7.52 11.45
CA ARG A 782 19.67 -8.98 11.52
C ARG A 782 20.55 -9.58 10.43
N ALA A 783 20.79 -10.88 10.48
CA ALA A 783 21.56 -11.62 9.48
C ALA A 783 20.63 -12.41 8.54
N ASP A 784 20.85 -12.30 7.24
CA ASP A 784 20.16 -13.13 6.24
C ASP A 784 20.75 -14.55 6.17
N ALA A 785 20.16 -15.41 5.32
CA ALA A 785 20.62 -16.79 5.11
C ALA A 785 22.06 -16.93 4.58
N LYS A 786 22.72 -15.84 4.18
CA LYS A 786 24.13 -15.79 3.75
C LYS A 786 25.05 -15.15 4.81
N GLY A 787 24.51 -14.78 5.97
CA GLY A 787 25.25 -14.05 7.02
C GLY A 787 25.53 -12.59 6.66
N GLN A 788 24.81 -12.02 5.69
CA GLN A 788 24.86 -10.59 5.35
C GLN A 788 23.92 -9.82 6.27
N PHE A 789 24.32 -8.61 6.64
CA PHE A 789 23.51 -7.77 7.53
C PHE A 789 22.42 -7.05 6.75
N VAL A 790 21.22 -7.06 7.30
CA VAL A 790 20.02 -6.47 6.72
C VAL A 790 19.17 -5.84 7.83
N VAL A 791 18.57 -4.68 7.55
CA VAL A 791 17.53 -4.10 8.41
C VAL A 791 16.33 -5.03 8.38
N ASP A 792 15.89 -5.50 9.55
CA ASP A 792 14.70 -6.34 9.70
C ASP A 792 14.12 -6.13 11.11
N ASP A 793 13.14 -5.22 11.21
CA ASP A 793 12.46 -4.82 12.44
C ASP A 793 10.94 -4.68 12.18
N THR A 794 10.17 -4.39 13.22
CA THR A 794 8.74 -4.06 13.22
C THR A 794 8.37 -2.99 12.18
N PHE A 795 9.15 -1.92 12.11
CA PHE A 795 8.91 -0.76 11.22
C PHE A 795 9.47 -0.88 9.80
N GLN A 796 10.59 -1.61 9.61
CA GLN A 796 11.39 -1.53 8.38
C GLN A 796 12.03 -2.87 8.02
N PHE A 797 12.19 -3.12 6.72
CA PHE A 797 12.87 -4.30 6.19
C PHE A 797 13.65 -3.99 4.90
N GLY A 798 14.80 -4.63 4.72
CA GLY A 798 15.41 -4.90 3.40
C GLY A 798 16.68 -4.14 3.05
N GLU A 799 16.99 -3.04 3.73
CA GLU A 799 18.25 -2.30 3.50
C GLU A 799 19.46 -3.11 4.00
N ARG A 800 20.51 -3.22 3.17
CA ARG A 800 21.70 -4.05 3.46
C ARG A 800 22.88 -3.24 3.97
N LEU A 801 23.61 -3.86 4.91
CA LEU A 801 24.80 -3.31 5.55
C LEU A 801 26.03 -4.18 5.24
N THR A 802 27.12 -3.55 4.82
CA THR A 802 28.42 -4.22 4.65
C THR A 802 29.55 -3.36 5.22
N LEU A 803 30.43 -3.98 6.00
CA LEU A 803 31.63 -3.33 6.51
C LEU A 803 32.75 -3.44 5.47
N THR A 804 33.42 -2.34 5.18
CA THR A 804 34.63 -2.30 4.34
C THR A 804 35.85 -2.80 5.11
N ASN A 805 36.98 -3.02 4.41
CA ASN A 805 38.23 -3.43 5.07
C ASN A 805 38.78 -2.35 6.02
N ASP A 806 38.49 -1.08 5.75
CA ASP A 806 39.00 0.07 6.50
C ASP A 806 38.11 0.43 7.72
N GLY A 807 37.02 -0.33 7.94
CA GLY A 807 36.08 -0.12 9.04
C GLY A 807 34.92 0.84 8.72
N ASP A 808 34.87 1.40 7.51
CA ASP A 808 33.73 2.20 7.04
C ASP A 808 32.52 1.33 6.69
N LEU A 809 31.32 1.90 6.84
CA LEU A 809 30.04 1.23 6.62
C LEU A 809 29.45 1.57 5.24
N MET A 810 29.21 0.57 4.42
CA MET A 810 28.42 0.69 3.19
C MET A 810 26.96 0.30 3.50
N LEU A 811 26.04 1.24 3.31
CA LEU A 811 24.61 1.10 3.53
C LEU A 811 23.87 1.34 2.21
N GLY A 812 23.29 0.29 1.64
CA GLY A 812 22.83 0.32 0.24
C GLY A 812 23.99 0.64 -0.71
N GLU A 813 23.93 1.79 -1.38
CA GLU A 813 24.99 2.31 -2.26
C GLU A 813 25.79 3.47 -1.62
N THR A 814 25.49 3.85 -0.37
CA THR A 814 26.08 5.02 0.30
C THR A 814 27.15 4.62 1.31
N LEU A 815 28.37 5.13 1.10
CA LEU A 815 29.50 4.97 2.02
C LEU A 815 29.39 5.96 3.20
N HIS A 816 29.48 5.45 4.41
CA HIS A 816 29.51 6.21 5.66
C HIS A 816 30.83 5.93 6.38
N ARG A 817 31.65 6.97 6.59
CA ARG A 817 32.97 6.86 7.21
C ARG A 817 32.86 6.71 8.72
N ARG A 818 33.61 5.77 9.33
CA ARG A 818 33.62 5.57 10.78
C ARG A 818 34.21 6.79 11.48
N GLN A 819 33.51 7.30 12.50
CA GLN A 819 33.95 8.44 13.29
C GLN A 819 34.81 7.99 14.48
N PRO A 820 35.70 8.85 15.01
CA PRO A 820 36.40 8.58 16.27
C PRO A 820 35.43 8.39 17.43
N ASP A 821 35.73 7.44 18.33
CA ASP A 821 34.96 7.16 19.54
C ASP A 821 35.28 8.20 20.65
N GLU A 822 35.00 9.47 20.39
CA GLU A 822 35.26 10.61 21.29
C GLU A 822 33.99 11.06 22.05
N PRO A 823 34.12 11.62 23.27
CA PRO A 823 32.98 12.12 24.03
C PRO A 823 32.33 13.33 23.33
N PRO A 824 31.00 13.33 23.12
CA PRO A 824 30.28 14.49 22.57
C PRO A 824 30.54 15.78 23.34
N ALA A 825 30.47 16.90 22.62
CA ALA A 825 30.48 18.24 23.23
C ALA A 825 29.33 18.38 24.25
N PRO A 826 29.51 19.14 25.34
CA PRO A 826 28.42 19.40 26.28
C PRO A 826 27.30 20.20 25.62
N ALA A 827 26.05 19.98 26.04
CA ALA A 827 24.93 20.78 25.55
C ALA A 827 25.12 22.28 25.91
N PRO A 828 24.72 23.22 25.03
CA PRO A 828 24.66 24.64 25.37
C PRO A 828 23.79 24.88 26.61
N ASP A 829 24.27 25.65 27.59
CA ASP A 829 23.56 25.87 28.87
C ASP A 829 22.12 26.36 28.68
N ARG A 830 21.86 27.19 27.65
CA ARG A 830 20.52 27.71 27.31
C ARG A 830 19.49 26.61 26.98
N TRP A 831 19.94 25.42 26.55
CA TRP A 831 19.08 24.30 26.20
C TRP A 831 18.78 23.36 27.38
N ARG A 832 19.54 23.39 28.49
CA ARG A 832 19.31 22.47 29.62
C ARG A 832 17.90 22.52 30.18
N GLY A 833 17.32 23.72 30.29
CA GLY A 833 15.93 23.89 30.72
C GLY A 833 14.87 23.36 29.73
N LEU A 834 15.24 23.13 28.46
CA LEU A 834 14.37 22.58 27.41
C LEU A 834 14.42 21.05 27.36
N ILE A 835 15.56 20.44 27.71
CA ILE A 835 15.74 18.98 27.73
C ILE A 835 14.84 18.36 28.81
N GLY A 836 14.04 17.35 28.43
CA GLY A 836 13.10 16.70 29.32
C GLY A 836 11.97 15.96 28.59
N GLU A 837 11.00 15.52 29.38
CA GLU A 837 9.81 14.81 28.91
C GLU A 837 8.57 15.72 28.98
N TYR A 838 7.70 15.62 27.98
CA TYR A 838 6.49 16.42 27.85
C TYR A 838 5.31 15.55 27.39
N GLY A 839 4.09 15.93 27.77
CA GLY A 839 2.86 15.24 27.38
C GLY A 839 2.45 14.10 28.32
N TRP A 840 1.90 13.04 27.74
CA TRP A 840 1.15 12.00 28.45
C TRP A 840 1.93 10.69 28.61
N ASP A 841 1.54 9.87 29.58
CA ASP A 841 2.18 8.56 29.82
C ASP A 841 2.02 7.59 28.65
N HIS A 842 0.89 7.66 27.93
CA HIS A 842 0.65 6.83 26.75
C HIS A 842 1.33 7.34 25.47
N ASN A 843 1.79 8.59 25.45
CA ASN A 843 2.49 9.20 24.31
C ASN A 843 3.33 10.40 24.77
N THR A 844 4.58 10.13 25.14
CA THR A 844 5.53 11.12 25.65
C THR A 844 6.37 11.71 24.52
N LEU A 845 6.46 13.04 24.48
CA LEU A 845 7.43 13.79 23.68
C LEU A 845 8.72 13.96 24.49
N TYR A 846 9.83 13.40 24.00
CA TYR A 846 11.15 13.67 24.58
C TYR A 846 11.82 14.79 23.80
N ILE A 847 12.31 15.80 24.51
CA ILE A 847 13.27 16.76 23.99
C ILE A 847 14.64 16.39 24.58
N LEU A 848 15.56 16.04 23.70
CA LEU A 848 16.92 15.63 24.05
C LEU A 848 17.95 16.42 23.24
N GLU A 849 19.17 16.55 23.76
CA GLU A 849 20.29 16.99 22.93
C GLU A 849 20.91 15.75 22.27
N ASP A 850 21.15 15.80 20.96
CA ASP A 850 21.90 14.78 20.21
C ASP A 850 22.92 15.45 19.27
N ARG A 851 24.22 15.31 19.59
CA ARG A 851 25.35 15.76 18.76
C ARG A 851 25.30 17.23 18.34
N GLY A 852 24.98 18.12 19.28
CA GLY A 852 24.94 19.57 19.08
C GLY A 852 23.63 20.10 18.51
N LYS A 853 22.59 19.27 18.40
CA LYS A 853 21.22 19.71 18.06
C LYS A 853 20.23 19.28 19.14
N LEU A 854 19.19 20.09 19.38
CA LEU A 854 17.99 19.57 20.03
C LEU A 854 17.26 18.62 19.08
N THR A 855 16.70 17.55 19.62
CA THR A 855 16.00 16.50 18.88
C THR A 855 14.69 16.20 19.61
N ALA A 856 13.59 16.17 18.86
CA ALA A 856 12.30 15.68 19.33
C ALA A 856 12.17 14.19 19.02
N LEU A 857 11.96 13.34 20.03
CA LEU A 857 11.42 11.99 19.85
C LEU A 857 9.92 12.04 20.18
N ILE A 858 9.10 11.87 19.14
CA ILE A 858 7.64 12.02 19.18
C ILE A 858 6.93 10.75 18.67
N GLU A 859 5.74 10.47 19.21
CA GLU A 859 4.99 9.23 18.94
C GLU A 859 5.82 7.97 19.20
N TRP A 860 6.64 7.97 20.26
CA TRP A 860 7.58 6.90 20.65
C TRP A 860 8.68 6.51 19.66
N PHE A 861 8.56 6.86 18.37
CA PHE A 861 9.42 6.31 17.33
C PHE A 861 10.10 7.34 16.45
N TYR A 862 9.50 8.52 16.21
CA TYR A 862 10.05 9.46 15.24
C TYR A 862 11.01 10.44 15.89
N ARG A 863 12.29 10.38 15.49
CA ARG A 863 13.34 11.34 15.90
C ARG A 863 13.50 12.43 14.86
N TYR A 864 13.34 13.68 15.26
CA TYR A 864 13.53 14.83 14.39
C TYR A 864 14.61 15.75 14.96
N PRO A 865 15.80 15.86 14.33
CA PRO A 865 16.75 16.91 14.67
C PRO A 865 16.11 18.26 14.33
N LEU A 866 16.13 19.18 15.29
CA LEU A 866 15.45 20.46 15.19
C LEU A 866 16.45 21.57 14.83
N GLU A 867 16.01 22.54 14.04
CA GLU A 867 16.78 23.75 13.72
C GLU A 867 16.32 24.92 14.61
N GLU A 868 17.24 25.63 15.27
CA GLU A 868 16.92 26.78 16.14
C GLU A 868 16.57 28.00 15.28
N VAL A 869 15.31 28.44 15.33
CA VAL A 869 14.78 29.60 14.58
C VAL A 869 14.98 30.89 15.36
N SER A 870 14.69 30.85 16.65
CA SER A 870 14.98 31.91 17.61
C SER A 870 15.10 31.32 19.01
N GLU A 871 15.35 32.15 20.02
CA GLU A 871 15.26 31.70 21.41
C GLU A 871 13.89 31.03 21.64
N ASN A 872 13.91 29.79 22.14
CA ASN A 872 12.74 28.96 22.44
C ASN A 872 11.88 28.50 21.25
N VAL A 873 12.23 28.84 19.99
CA VAL A 873 11.47 28.41 18.80
C VAL A 873 12.36 27.61 17.87
N PHE A 874 11.88 26.43 17.49
CA PHE A 874 12.61 25.45 16.70
C PHE A 874 11.75 24.93 15.54
N ALA A 875 12.35 24.68 14.38
CA ALA A 875 11.69 24.08 13.23
C ALA A 875 11.92 22.56 13.18
N PHE A 876 10.89 21.82 12.78
CA PHE A 876 11.05 20.45 12.30
C PHE A 876 11.76 20.45 10.94
N PRO A 877 12.50 19.37 10.59
CA PRO A 877 13.15 19.28 9.29
C PRO A 877 12.13 19.18 8.14
N ASP A 878 12.57 19.33 6.90
CA ASP A 878 11.69 19.38 5.72
C ASP A 878 11.14 18.01 5.25
N TYR A 879 11.40 16.95 6.02
CA TYR A 879 10.97 15.57 5.79
C TYR A 879 10.12 15.00 6.94
N GLY A 880 9.51 13.84 6.70
CA GLY A 880 8.69 13.14 7.69
C GLY A 880 7.31 13.78 7.90
N LEU A 881 6.67 13.49 9.04
CA LEU A 881 5.27 13.84 9.28
C LEU A 881 5.04 15.32 9.66
N TYR A 882 6.06 15.97 10.24
CA TYR A 882 5.97 17.31 10.81
C TYR A 882 6.62 18.41 9.94
N HIS A 883 6.95 18.10 8.69
CA HIS A 883 7.66 19.02 7.82
C HIS A 883 6.93 20.37 7.64
N GLY A 884 7.69 21.45 7.80
CA GLY A 884 7.20 22.84 7.74
C GLY A 884 6.55 23.37 9.03
N GLU A 885 6.37 22.53 10.06
CA GLU A 885 5.85 22.95 11.36
C GLU A 885 6.99 23.31 12.34
N GLN A 886 6.61 23.94 13.45
CA GLN A 886 7.54 24.42 14.47
C GLN A 886 7.19 23.93 15.86
N LEU A 887 8.06 24.23 16.81
CA LEU A 887 8.02 23.83 18.20
C LEU A 887 8.46 25.02 19.07
N GLU A 888 7.58 25.49 19.95
CA GLU A 888 7.78 26.66 20.80
C GLU A 888 7.75 26.27 22.29
N PHE A 889 8.76 26.69 23.06
CA PHE A 889 8.86 26.45 24.49
C PHE A 889 8.45 27.67 25.33
N LYS A 890 7.73 27.41 26.42
CA LYS A 890 7.45 28.41 27.45
C LYS A 890 8.14 28.03 28.75
N ARG A 891 8.88 28.98 29.33
CA ARG A 891 9.70 28.78 30.54
C ARG A 891 9.11 29.44 31.78
N ASP A 892 9.50 28.91 32.94
CA ASP A 892 9.34 29.56 34.23
C ASP A 892 10.45 30.61 34.48
N ALA A 893 10.42 31.24 35.66
CA ALA A 893 11.42 32.22 36.09
C ALA A 893 12.83 31.64 36.32
N ASN A 894 12.97 30.30 36.39
CA ASN A 894 14.25 29.61 36.53
C ASN A 894 14.83 29.20 35.17
N GLY A 895 14.15 29.50 34.07
CA GLY A 895 14.55 29.11 32.72
C GLY A 895 14.23 27.65 32.37
N ILE A 896 13.40 26.96 33.16
CA ILE A 896 12.94 25.59 32.87
C ILE A 896 11.65 25.66 32.05
N ALA A 897 11.59 24.94 30.94
CA ALA A 897 10.39 24.88 30.11
C ALA A 897 9.27 24.10 30.82
N THR A 898 8.15 24.78 31.10
CA THR A 898 6.95 24.22 31.75
C THR A 898 6.03 23.54 30.76
N GLU A 899 6.07 23.95 29.49
CA GLU A 899 5.30 23.40 28.39
C GLU A 899 5.99 23.67 27.06
N VAL A 900 5.65 22.86 26.06
CA VAL A 900 6.07 23.00 24.67
C VAL A 900 4.86 22.85 23.76
N VAL A 901 4.70 23.73 22.78
CA VAL A 901 3.71 23.59 21.70
C VAL A 901 4.45 23.07 20.48
N ALA A 902 4.19 21.84 20.08
CA ALA A 902 4.83 21.19 18.94
C ALA A 902 3.78 20.89 17.87
N ALA A 903 3.93 21.49 16.68
CA ALA A 903 2.96 21.39 15.58
C ALA A 903 1.51 21.65 16.05
N GLU A 904 1.29 22.81 16.67
CA GLU A 904 0.02 23.27 17.28
C GLU A 904 -0.51 22.44 18.48
N VAL A 905 0.13 21.33 18.84
CA VAL A 905 -0.27 20.49 19.98
C VAL A 905 0.52 20.86 21.23
N ARG A 906 -0.19 21.14 22.34
CA ARG A 906 0.42 21.51 23.63
C ARG A 906 0.80 20.27 24.46
N PHE A 907 2.08 20.13 24.77
CA PHE A 907 2.62 19.12 25.67
C PHE A 907 3.13 19.79 26.97
N ALA A 908 2.51 19.50 28.11
CA ALA A 908 2.97 19.99 29.41
C ALA A 908 4.23 19.21 29.88
N ARG A 909 5.17 19.85 30.58
CA ARG A 909 6.35 19.17 31.13
C ARG A 909 5.94 18.10 32.15
N ARG A 910 6.59 16.94 32.08
CA ARG A 910 6.44 15.83 33.02
C ARG A 910 7.50 15.92 34.13
N GLU A 911 7.13 15.57 35.36
CA GLU A 911 8.09 15.36 36.45
C GLU A 911 8.47 13.88 36.49
N VAL A 912 9.72 13.56 36.12
CA VAL A 912 10.20 12.16 35.98
C VAL A 912 11.54 11.99 36.66
N GLY A 913 11.60 11.05 37.61
CA GLY A 913 12.79 10.80 38.41
C GLY A 913 13.06 11.92 39.42
N THR A 914 14.33 12.09 39.76
CA THR A 914 14.82 13.09 40.72
C THR A 914 15.30 14.38 40.04
N LYS A 915 15.39 15.48 40.80
CA LYS A 915 16.11 16.68 40.34
C LYS A 915 17.62 16.47 40.52
N ASP A 916 18.43 17.17 39.72
CA ASP A 916 19.87 16.92 39.63
C ASP A 916 20.57 16.89 41.00
N GLY A 917 21.09 15.72 41.37
CA GLY A 917 21.83 15.49 42.62
C GLY A 917 20.97 15.07 43.83
N GLU A 918 19.64 15.10 43.73
CA GLU A 918 18.77 14.48 44.74
C GLU A 918 18.91 12.95 44.69
N THR A 919 18.82 12.28 45.83
CA THR A 919 18.73 10.81 45.88
C THR A 919 17.27 10.42 46.01
N PHE A 920 16.79 9.57 45.09
CA PHE A 920 15.43 9.05 45.11
C PHE A 920 15.09 8.43 46.47
N LYS A 921 13.84 8.56 46.92
CA LYS A 921 13.36 7.98 48.18
C LYS A 921 11.97 7.36 47.99
N ILE A 922 11.83 6.09 48.37
CA ILE A 922 10.51 5.50 48.62
C ILE A 922 10.01 5.88 50.02
N LYS A 923 8.71 5.75 50.24
CA LYS A 923 8.16 5.60 51.60
C LYS A 923 8.07 4.09 51.90
N PRO A 924 8.87 3.55 52.84
CA PRO A 924 8.79 2.14 53.18
C PRO A 924 7.38 1.74 53.64
N VAL A 925 6.87 0.59 53.17
CA VAL A 925 5.53 0.11 53.54
C VAL A 925 5.44 -0.34 55.01
N ARG A 926 6.59 -0.62 55.65
CA ARG A 926 6.76 -0.96 57.07
C ARG A 926 8.03 -0.32 57.63
N PRO A 927 8.14 -0.08 58.96
CA PRO A 927 9.35 0.43 59.59
C PRO A 927 10.58 -0.45 59.32
N ILE A 928 11.70 0.16 58.92
CA ILE A 928 12.91 -0.58 58.54
C ILE A 928 13.49 -1.42 59.70
N ASP A 929 13.38 -0.96 60.95
CA ASP A 929 13.90 -1.70 62.11
C ASP A 929 13.11 -3.00 62.40
N GLU A 930 11.80 -2.99 62.13
CA GLU A 930 10.93 -4.17 62.21
C GLU A 930 11.32 -5.19 61.13
N LEU A 931 11.46 -4.70 59.88
CA LEU A 931 11.93 -5.51 58.75
C LEU A 931 13.34 -6.09 58.99
N ARG A 932 14.25 -5.34 59.63
CA ARG A 932 15.59 -5.83 60.00
C ARG A 932 15.50 -6.97 60.99
N GLY A 933 14.67 -6.82 62.03
CA GLY A 933 14.46 -7.85 63.05
C GLY A 933 13.81 -9.14 62.52
N GLU A 934 13.01 -9.06 61.45
CA GLU A 934 12.46 -10.22 60.74
C GLU A 934 13.48 -10.86 59.79
N ALA A 935 14.14 -10.06 58.95
CA ALA A 935 15.06 -10.55 57.94
C ALA A 935 16.28 -11.25 58.55
N MET A 936 16.80 -10.75 59.69
CA MET A 936 17.90 -11.39 60.44
C MET A 936 17.53 -12.75 61.06
N LYS A 937 16.23 -13.06 61.20
CA LYS A 937 15.75 -14.37 61.68
C LYS A 937 15.38 -15.32 60.53
N ALA A 938 15.32 -14.81 59.31
CA ALA A 938 15.00 -15.59 58.12
C ALA A 938 16.27 -16.23 57.53
N SER A 939 16.09 -17.38 56.87
CA SER A 939 17.16 -18.06 56.12
C SER A 939 16.96 -17.90 54.61
N PRO A 940 18.04 -17.83 53.81
CA PRO A 940 17.94 -17.88 52.36
C PRO A 940 17.20 -19.11 51.84
N PRO A 941 16.60 -19.05 50.63
CA PRO A 941 16.00 -20.22 49.99
C PRO A 941 17.05 -21.32 49.76
N VAL A 942 16.65 -22.58 49.98
CA VAL A 942 17.56 -23.74 49.86
C VAL A 942 17.75 -24.13 48.41
N GLU A 943 18.95 -23.92 47.89
CA GLU A 943 19.32 -24.30 46.53
C GLU A 943 19.86 -25.75 46.45
N ARG A 944 19.50 -26.46 45.37
CA ARG A 944 20.03 -27.79 45.04
C ARG A 944 20.77 -27.72 43.71
N GLY A 945 21.99 -28.25 43.68
CA GLY A 945 22.86 -28.24 42.50
C GLY A 945 24.33 -28.35 42.88
N GLU A 946 25.17 -28.55 41.87
CA GLU A 946 26.62 -28.37 41.99
C GLU A 946 26.94 -26.88 41.89
N PHE A 947 27.67 -26.37 42.87
CA PHE A 947 28.05 -24.96 42.96
C PHE A 947 29.54 -24.88 43.27
N ARG A 948 30.21 -23.84 42.78
CA ARG A 948 31.59 -23.50 43.16
C ARG A 948 31.63 -23.05 44.61
N ASP A 949 32.77 -23.28 45.26
CA ASP A 949 33.07 -22.68 46.55
C ASP A 949 33.10 -21.14 46.42
N ALA A 950 32.58 -20.45 47.43
CA ALA A 950 32.57 -18.99 47.46
C ALA A 950 33.92 -18.45 47.92
N GLU A 951 34.53 -17.60 47.10
CA GLU A 951 35.74 -16.86 47.42
C GLU A 951 35.45 -15.35 47.29
N LEU A 952 34.71 -14.82 48.28
CA LEU A 952 34.45 -13.39 48.38
C LEU A 952 35.73 -12.67 48.84
N VAL A 953 36.18 -11.73 48.02
CA VAL A 953 37.37 -10.90 48.25
C VAL A 953 36.99 -9.43 48.19
N GLU A 954 37.69 -8.57 48.94
CA GLU A 954 37.48 -7.13 48.84
C GLU A 954 38.08 -6.59 47.53
N LEU A 955 37.26 -5.87 46.76
CA LEU A 955 37.61 -5.36 45.43
C LEU A 955 38.82 -4.41 45.45
N THR A 956 38.89 -3.48 46.40
CA THR A 956 39.98 -2.50 46.54
C THR A 956 41.33 -3.14 46.92
N SER A 957 41.32 -4.34 47.51
CA SER A 957 42.55 -5.09 47.86
C SER A 957 43.31 -5.60 46.62
N LEU A 958 42.59 -5.81 45.51
CA LEU A 958 43.11 -6.29 44.23
C LEU A 958 43.59 -5.14 43.33
N ASP A 959 43.03 -3.94 43.51
CA ASP A 959 43.44 -2.73 42.77
C ASP A 959 44.69 -2.08 43.37
N ARG A 960 45.84 -2.74 43.20
CA ARG A 960 47.16 -2.24 43.62
C ARG A 960 47.79 -1.23 42.65
N SER A 961 47.00 -0.40 41.97
CA SER A 961 47.47 0.50 40.90
C SER A 961 48.09 1.80 41.43
N THR A 962 49.23 1.69 42.12
CA THR A 962 50.08 2.85 42.45
C THR A 962 50.87 3.31 41.22
N GLY A 963 50.25 4.13 40.37
CA GLY A 963 50.91 4.79 39.23
C GLY A 963 52.03 5.75 39.68
N PRO A 964 53.14 5.87 38.92
CA PRO A 964 54.36 6.55 39.39
C PRO A 964 54.20 8.06 39.59
N HIS A 965 54.74 8.56 40.70
CA HIS A 965 54.80 9.99 41.06
C HIS A 965 55.55 10.86 40.03
N LYS A 966 54.86 11.77 39.32
CA LYS A 966 55.34 13.13 39.00
C LYS A 966 54.15 14.10 38.86
N GLY A 967 54.20 15.26 39.54
CA GLY A 967 53.28 16.39 39.32
C GLY A 967 52.40 16.76 40.52
N ARG A 968 52.23 18.07 40.75
CA ARG A 968 51.51 18.66 41.89
C ARG A 968 49.98 18.65 41.67
N ALA A 969 49.28 17.65 42.20
CA ALA A 969 47.82 17.69 42.39
C ALA A 969 47.49 17.42 43.86
N ARG A 970 46.53 18.17 44.44
CA ARG A 970 46.31 18.25 45.90
C ARG A 970 45.37 17.18 46.47
N TRP A 971 44.98 16.22 45.65
CA TRP A 971 44.04 15.15 45.98
C TRP A 971 44.43 13.88 45.21
N ARG A 972 44.57 12.75 45.91
CA ARG A 972 44.62 11.39 45.35
C ARG A 972 44.00 10.43 46.37
N PRO A 973 43.06 9.56 45.99
CA PRO A 973 42.52 8.51 46.86
C PRO A 973 43.56 7.40 47.12
N GLU A 974 43.34 6.60 48.17
CA GLU A 974 44.22 5.48 48.56
C GLU A 974 44.11 4.26 47.62
N HIS A 975 43.06 4.20 46.80
CA HIS A 975 42.78 3.20 45.76
C HIS A 975 42.35 3.90 44.46
N ALA A 976 42.52 3.30 43.27
CA ALA A 976 42.10 3.91 42.01
C ALA A 976 40.62 3.60 41.67
N ILE A 977 40.10 2.45 42.09
CA ILE A 977 38.66 2.24 42.26
C ILE A 977 38.18 3.01 43.48
N GLN A 978 37.13 3.81 43.34
CA GLN A 978 36.49 4.54 44.44
C GLN A 978 35.25 3.80 44.96
N LEU A 979 34.93 4.01 46.23
CA LEU A 979 33.75 3.43 46.89
C LEU A 979 32.82 4.55 47.38
N ASP A 980 31.55 4.48 46.99
CA ASP A 980 30.43 5.26 47.53
C ASP A 980 29.31 4.27 47.85
N ILE A 981 29.54 3.43 48.86
CA ILE A 981 28.65 2.31 49.21
C ILE A 981 27.36 2.84 49.84
N ARG A 982 26.33 2.99 49.02
CA ARG A 982 25.10 3.76 49.32
C ARG A 982 24.31 3.19 50.49
N TYR A 983 24.32 1.86 50.63
CA TYR A 983 23.64 1.14 51.72
C TYR A 983 24.44 1.10 53.04
N ALA A 984 25.66 1.64 53.08
CA ALA A 984 26.40 1.94 54.32
C ALA A 984 26.07 3.33 54.91
N THR A 985 25.20 4.10 54.23
CA THR A 985 24.76 5.44 54.65
C THR A 985 23.23 5.55 54.58
N ASN A 986 22.65 6.71 54.90
CA ASN A 986 21.23 7.00 54.63
C ASN A 986 20.99 7.49 53.18
N ASN A 987 22.01 7.48 52.33
CA ASN A 987 21.99 8.06 50.99
C ASN A 987 21.52 7.08 49.90
N ASN A 988 20.46 6.32 50.18
CA ASN A 988 19.86 5.29 49.31
C ASN A 988 18.32 5.37 49.29
N PHE A 989 17.66 4.61 48.42
CA PHE A 989 16.22 4.67 48.17
C PHE A 989 15.33 4.50 49.42
N THR A 990 15.79 3.81 50.46
CA THR A 990 15.00 3.63 51.71
C THR A 990 15.26 4.69 52.78
N GLY A 991 16.37 5.43 52.68
CA GLY A 991 16.83 6.37 53.70
C GLY A 991 17.47 5.73 54.95
N ALA A 992 17.71 4.41 54.97
CA ALA A 992 18.25 3.69 56.13
C ALA A 992 19.63 3.06 55.86
N VAL A 993 20.36 2.74 56.94
CA VAL A 993 21.66 2.05 56.89
C VAL A 993 21.46 0.53 56.98
N PHE A 994 22.17 -0.23 56.15
CA PHE A 994 22.13 -1.70 56.09
C PHE A 994 23.50 -2.34 56.32
N TYR A 995 24.60 -1.71 55.88
CA TYR A 995 25.97 -2.19 56.13
C TYR A 995 26.64 -1.31 57.19
N GLN A 996 27.42 -1.89 58.11
CA GLN A 996 28.19 -1.09 59.08
C GLN A 996 29.55 -0.62 58.51
N GLN A 997 29.97 -1.19 57.38
CA GLN A 997 31.26 -0.91 56.74
C GLN A 997 31.05 -0.59 55.25
N PRO A 998 31.64 0.50 54.70
CA PRO A 998 31.56 0.82 53.29
C PRO A 998 32.60 0.05 52.46
N ARG A 999 32.58 -1.29 52.54
CA ARG A 999 33.46 -2.20 51.76
C ARG A 999 32.72 -2.77 50.56
N ALA A 1000 33.45 -3.22 49.55
CA ALA A 1000 32.89 -3.91 48.37
C ALA A 1000 33.50 -5.30 48.23
N TYR A 1001 32.70 -6.35 48.48
CA TYR A 1001 33.11 -7.75 48.28
C TYR A 1001 32.52 -8.32 46.99
N MET A 1002 33.27 -9.15 46.28
CA MET A 1002 32.81 -9.90 45.10
C MET A 1002 33.50 -11.26 45.04
N GLN A 1003 32.95 -12.23 44.29
CA GLN A 1003 33.69 -13.46 43.98
C GLN A 1003 34.97 -13.10 43.23
N ARG A 1004 36.13 -13.70 43.59
CA ARG A 1004 37.44 -13.35 43.00
C ARG A 1004 37.42 -13.15 41.48
N PRO A 1005 36.87 -14.07 40.64
CA PRO A 1005 36.88 -13.88 39.19
C PRO A 1005 36.07 -12.66 38.71
N ALA A 1006 34.99 -12.31 39.43
CA ALA A 1006 34.21 -11.11 39.14
C ALA A 1006 34.93 -9.85 39.61
N ALA A 1007 35.57 -9.89 40.79
CA ALA A 1007 36.38 -8.79 41.30
C ALA A 1007 37.57 -8.44 40.36
N GLU A 1008 38.28 -9.48 39.90
CA GLU A 1008 39.39 -9.35 38.94
C GLU A 1008 38.92 -8.80 37.59
N ALA A 1009 37.71 -9.15 37.15
CA ALA A 1009 37.08 -8.59 35.97
C ALA A 1009 36.73 -7.09 36.12
N VAL A 1010 36.19 -6.66 37.28
CA VAL A 1010 35.99 -5.22 37.56
C VAL A 1010 37.31 -4.46 37.58
N VAL A 1011 38.39 -5.03 38.14
CA VAL A 1011 39.72 -4.41 38.13
C VAL A 1011 40.28 -4.31 36.70
N ALA A 1012 40.00 -5.28 35.83
CA ALA A 1012 40.36 -5.20 34.40
C ALA A 1012 39.57 -4.08 33.68
N ALA A 1013 38.25 -4.02 33.87
CA ALA A 1013 37.38 -2.96 33.35
C ALA A 1013 37.78 -1.56 33.84
N HIS A 1014 38.17 -1.43 35.12
CA HIS A 1014 38.68 -0.18 35.67
C HIS A 1014 39.93 0.30 34.92
N ARG A 1015 40.87 -0.62 34.62
CA ARG A 1015 42.14 -0.30 33.97
C ARG A 1015 41.98 0.11 32.51
N SER A 1016 41.02 -0.46 31.77
CA SER A 1016 40.76 -0.06 30.38
C SER A 1016 40.12 1.33 30.24
N LEU A 1017 39.50 1.85 31.30
CA LEU A 1017 38.95 3.22 31.33
C LEU A 1017 40.01 4.31 31.60
N GLN A 1018 41.13 3.97 32.22
CA GLN A 1018 42.16 4.94 32.62
C GLN A 1018 42.74 5.77 31.46
N PRO A 1019 42.99 5.23 30.24
CA PRO A 1019 43.39 6.02 29.07
C PRO A 1019 42.38 7.09 28.63
N LEU A 1020 41.09 6.92 28.95
CA LEU A 1020 40.02 7.89 28.69
C LEU A 1020 39.89 8.96 29.79
N GLY A 1021 40.74 8.92 30.82
CA GLY A 1021 40.63 9.80 31.99
C GLY A 1021 39.49 9.40 32.95
N LEU A 1022 38.98 8.16 32.85
CA LEU A 1022 37.82 7.68 33.59
C LEU A 1022 38.20 6.58 34.60
N GLY A 1023 37.50 6.55 35.73
CA GLY A 1023 37.59 5.51 36.75
C GLY A 1023 36.22 4.93 37.11
N LEU A 1024 36.19 3.89 37.95
CA LEU A 1024 34.96 3.24 38.43
C LEU A 1024 34.68 3.65 39.88
N LEU A 1025 33.43 4.04 40.14
CA LEU A 1025 32.88 4.34 41.46
C LEU A 1025 31.83 3.29 41.79
N ILE A 1026 32.02 2.54 42.88
CA ILE A 1026 31.17 1.41 43.26
C ILE A 1026 30.11 1.85 44.25
N HIS A 1027 28.84 1.53 43.98
CA HIS A 1027 27.68 1.83 44.83
C HIS A 1027 27.19 0.64 45.64
N ASP A 1028 27.25 -0.57 45.06
CA ASP A 1028 27.04 -1.84 45.75
C ASP A 1028 27.75 -2.99 45.03
N ALA A 1029 27.96 -4.12 45.71
CA ALA A 1029 28.59 -5.32 45.19
C ALA A 1029 27.93 -6.58 45.77
N TYR A 1030 28.60 -7.31 46.66
CA TYR A 1030 27.96 -8.37 47.44
C TYR A 1030 26.98 -7.78 48.47
N ARG A 1031 25.68 -8.06 48.29
CA ARG A 1031 24.57 -7.72 49.20
C ARG A 1031 24.19 -8.97 49.98
N PRO A 1032 24.15 -8.99 51.33
CA PRO A 1032 23.65 -10.15 52.07
C PRO A 1032 22.17 -10.42 51.75
N TRP A 1033 21.75 -11.69 51.66
CA TRP A 1033 20.36 -12.04 51.30
C TRP A 1033 19.30 -11.39 52.18
N HIS A 1034 19.53 -11.28 53.49
CA HIS A 1034 18.59 -10.62 54.41
C HIS A 1034 18.35 -9.14 54.05
N VAL A 1035 19.35 -8.45 53.48
CA VAL A 1035 19.19 -7.06 52.99
C VAL A 1035 18.31 -7.03 51.73
N THR A 1036 18.48 -7.97 50.80
CA THR A 1036 17.54 -8.13 49.65
C THR A 1036 16.11 -8.39 50.13
N LYS A 1037 15.93 -9.21 51.18
CA LYS A 1037 14.61 -9.40 51.81
C LYS A 1037 14.05 -8.09 52.38
N MET A 1038 14.85 -7.30 53.11
CA MET A 1038 14.42 -6.00 53.61
C MET A 1038 14.01 -5.04 52.48
N PHE A 1039 14.77 -4.99 51.38
CA PHE A 1039 14.45 -4.13 50.23
C PHE A 1039 13.09 -4.52 49.63
N TRP A 1040 12.87 -5.81 49.39
CA TRP A 1040 11.60 -6.32 48.87
C TRP A 1040 10.41 -6.08 49.82
N ASP A 1041 10.60 -6.26 51.13
CA ASP A 1041 9.55 -6.08 52.12
C ASP A 1041 9.28 -4.61 52.45
N ALA A 1042 10.23 -3.71 52.17
CA ALA A 1042 10.06 -2.26 52.31
C ALA A 1042 9.40 -1.60 51.09
N THR A 1043 9.58 -2.17 49.89
CA THR A 1043 9.21 -1.50 48.63
C THR A 1043 7.71 -1.67 48.30
N PRO A 1044 7.01 -0.57 47.93
CA PRO A 1044 5.65 -0.60 47.38
C PRO A 1044 5.52 -1.56 46.19
N GLY A 1045 4.33 -2.16 46.00
CA GLY A 1045 4.10 -3.23 45.02
C GLY A 1045 4.38 -2.83 43.57
N ASP A 1046 4.09 -1.58 43.24
CA ASP A 1046 4.29 -0.89 41.95
C ASP A 1046 5.76 -0.56 41.64
N LEU A 1047 6.65 -0.63 42.63
CA LEU A 1047 8.08 -0.33 42.48
C LEU A 1047 8.97 -1.57 42.58
N LYS A 1048 8.38 -2.77 42.58
CA LYS A 1048 9.11 -4.02 42.83
C LYS A 1048 9.99 -4.50 41.66
N ASP A 1049 9.85 -3.91 40.48
CA ASP A 1049 10.70 -4.24 39.33
C ASP A 1049 12.17 -3.81 39.55
N PHE A 1050 12.41 -2.80 40.40
CA PHE A 1050 13.74 -2.33 40.80
C PHE A 1050 14.31 -3.03 42.05
N VAL A 1051 13.65 -4.08 42.59
CA VAL A 1051 14.17 -4.83 43.75
C VAL A 1051 14.01 -6.35 43.58
N ALA A 1052 15.13 -7.06 43.66
CA ALA A 1052 15.15 -8.51 43.49
C ALA A 1052 14.27 -9.26 44.52
N ASN A 1053 13.41 -10.17 44.03
CA ASN A 1053 12.57 -11.02 44.87
C ASN A 1053 13.43 -12.01 45.71
N PRO A 1054 13.40 -11.92 47.06
CA PRO A 1054 14.25 -12.73 47.94
C PRO A 1054 13.95 -14.24 47.86
N ALA A 1055 12.78 -14.65 47.38
CA ALA A 1055 12.47 -16.07 47.16
C ALA A 1055 13.39 -16.73 46.11
N ASN A 1056 13.94 -15.94 45.18
CA ASN A 1056 14.86 -16.38 44.14
C ASN A 1056 16.33 -16.00 44.44
N GLY A 1057 16.54 -15.17 45.47
CA GLY A 1057 17.78 -14.45 45.72
C GLY A 1057 18.12 -13.42 44.63
N SER A 1058 19.26 -12.76 44.81
CA SER A 1058 19.85 -11.78 43.88
C SER A 1058 21.26 -12.23 43.45
N ARG A 1059 21.75 -11.70 42.32
CA ARG A 1059 23.14 -11.91 41.89
C ARG A 1059 24.14 -11.20 42.82
N HIS A 1060 23.73 -10.09 43.45
CA HIS A 1060 24.48 -9.50 44.56
C HIS A 1060 24.66 -10.49 45.71
N ASN A 1061 23.64 -11.28 46.06
CA ASN A 1061 23.75 -12.29 47.13
C ASN A 1061 24.73 -13.41 46.76
N ARG A 1062 25.08 -13.58 45.48
CA ARG A 1062 26.05 -14.56 45.01
C ARG A 1062 27.46 -13.97 44.89
N GLY A 1063 27.64 -12.67 45.15
CA GLY A 1063 28.89 -11.93 44.96
C GLY A 1063 29.25 -11.72 43.49
N CYS A 1064 28.28 -11.81 42.59
CA CYS A 1064 28.46 -11.81 41.14
C CYS A 1064 27.67 -10.68 40.45
N ALA A 1065 27.31 -9.63 41.18
CA ALA A 1065 26.80 -8.39 40.61
C ALA A 1065 27.53 -7.18 41.22
N VAL A 1066 27.54 -6.08 40.49
CA VAL A 1066 28.10 -4.80 40.93
C VAL A 1066 27.24 -3.66 40.39
N ASP A 1067 26.92 -2.72 41.27
CA ASP A 1067 26.29 -1.44 40.96
C ASP A 1067 27.37 -0.37 40.93
N LEU A 1068 27.52 0.34 39.82
CA LEU A 1068 28.61 1.29 39.66
C LEU A 1068 28.33 2.41 38.64
N THR A 1069 29.14 3.46 38.71
CA THR A 1069 29.18 4.54 37.73
C THR A 1069 30.61 4.91 37.36
N LEU A 1070 30.75 5.80 36.38
CA LEU A 1070 32.04 6.41 36.02
C LEU A 1070 32.34 7.60 36.95
N TYR A 1071 33.62 7.86 37.17
CA TYR A 1071 34.11 9.13 37.74
C TYR A 1071 35.28 9.68 36.93
N ASP A 1072 35.50 11.00 36.94
CA ASP A 1072 36.62 11.65 36.24
C ASP A 1072 37.91 11.60 37.09
N LEU A 1073 39.00 11.07 36.53
CA LEU A 1073 40.28 10.86 37.23
C LEU A 1073 41.00 12.16 37.62
N ASN A 1074 40.66 13.30 37.01
CA ASN A 1074 41.32 14.58 37.26
C ASN A 1074 40.69 15.36 38.43
N THR A 1075 39.36 15.24 38.57
CA THR A 1075 38.53 15.98 39.53
C THR A 1075 38.05 15.10 40.69
N GLY A 1076 38.06 13.77 40.52
CA GLY A 1076 37.51 12.81 41.47
C GLY A 1076 35.98 12.80 41.56
N GLN A 1077 35.28 13.54 40.69
CA GLN A 1077 33.82 13.66 40.75
C GLN A 1077 33.13 12.55 39.94
N PRO A 1078 31.97 12.04 40.40
CA PRO A 1078 31.12 11.17 39.61
C PRO A 1078 30.72 11.83 38.28
N ILE A 1079 30.71 11.06 37.20
CA ILE A 1079 30.21 11.50 35.91
C ILE A 1079 28.67 11.65 35.98
N PRO A 1080 28.10 12.79 35.57
CA PRO A 1080 26.65 12.94 35.41
C PRO A 1080 26.10 11.96 34.37
N MET A 1081 25.11 11.17 34.77
CA MET A 1081 24.37 10.24 33.91
C MET A 1081 22.91 10.72 33.76
N VAL A 1082 22.09 10.02 32.96
CA VAL A 1082 20.69 10.42 32.72
C VAL A 1082 19.77 10.32 33.94
N ALA A 1083 20.14 9.49 34.93
CA ALA A 1083 19.51 9.35 36.25
C ALA A 1083 20.61 9.25 37.31
N THR A 1084 20.26 9.43 38.59
CA THR A 1084 21.14 9.02 39.70
C THR A 1084 21.06 7.51 39.91
N TYR A 1085 22.06 6.95 40.60
CA TYR A 1085 21.92 5.60 41.18
C TYR A 1085 20.68 5.52 42.09
N ASP A 1086 20.09 4.32 42.22
CA ASP A 1086 18.95 4.02 43.09
C ASP A 1086 17.63 4.76 42.71
N GLU A 1087 17.55 5.35 41.51
CA GLU A 1087 16.35 6.02 41.01
C GLU A 1087 15.36 5.03 40.39
N PHE A 1088 14.12 4.96 40.90
CA PHE A 1088 13.10 4.08 40.33
C PHE A 1088 12.24 4.85 39.30
N SER A 1089 12.83 5.13 38.13
CA SER A 1089 12.15 5.85 37.04
C SER A 1089 12.56 5.30 35.65
N PRO A 1090 11.83 5.64 34.56
CA PRO A 1090 12.23 5.31 33.19
C PRO A 1090 13.66 5.75 32.82
N ARG A 1091 14.18 6.81 33.44
CA ARG A 1091 15.54 7.33 33.20
C ARG A 1091 16.63 6.31 33.56
N SER A 1092 16.31 5.32 34.40
CA SER A 1092 17.22 4.28 34.86
C SER A 1092 17.46 3.17 33.83
N PHE A 1093 16.65 3.07 32.77
CA PHE A 1093 16.78 2.00 31.78
C PHE A 1093 18.06 2.16 30.93
N PRO A 1094 18.77 1.05 30.59
CA PRO A 1094 20.01 1.08 29.80
C PRO A 1094 19.92 1.75 28.42
N LEU A 1095 18.71 1.76 27.85
CA LEU A 1095 18.41 2.33 26.53
C LEU A 1095 17.59 3.64 26.60
N TYR A 1096 17.38 4.24 27.79
CA TYR A 1096 16.59 5.47 27.93
C TYR A 1096 17.07 6.57 26.96
N PRO A 1097 16.19 7.13 26.10
CA PRO A 1097 16.60 7.95 24.96
C PRO A 1097 16.86 9.43 25.31
N GLY A 1098 16.39 9.91 26.46
CA GLY A 1098 16.47 11.33 26.85
C GLY A 1098 17.87 11.82 27.23
N GLY A 1099 17.93 13.05 27.77
CA GLY A 1099 19.15 13.69 28.27
C GLY A 1099 20.08 14.24 27.19
N GLU A 1100 21.34 14.49 27.56
CA GLU A 1100 22.42 14.89 26.66
C GLU A 1100 23.06 13.66 25.98
N SER A 1101 23.48 13.78 24.73
CA SER A 1101 24.25 12.76 24.00
C SER A 1101 25.52 12.35 24.74
N ARG A 1102 26.13 13.29 25.46
CA ARG A 1102 27.26 13.02 26.34
C ARG A 1102 26.91 12.02 27.44
N GLN A 1103 25.79 12.20 28.14
CA GLN A 1103 25.34 11.25 29.18
C GLN A 1103 25.09 9.85 28.57
N ARG A 1104 24.46 9.78 27.39
CA ARG A 1104 24.23 8.52 26.67
C ARG A 1104 25.54 7.85 26.24
N TRP A 1105 26.53 8.62 25.77
CA TRP A 1105 27.86 8.13 25.43
C TRP A 1105 28.60 7.57 26.65
N HIS A 1106 28.62 8.29 27.78
CA HIS A 1106 29.26 7.80 29.01
C HIS A 1106 28.60 6.51 29.53
N ARG A 1107 27.27 6.40 29.45
CA ARG A 1107 26.54 5.15 29.75
C ARG A 1107 26.91 4.01 28.79
N GLN A 1108 27.07 4.30 27.50
CA GLN A 1108 27.49 3.31 26.50
C GLN A 1108 28.94 2.84 26.73
N VAL A 1109 29.87 3.76 27.02
CA VAL A 1109 31.27 3.44 27.38
C VAL A 1109 31.32 2.55 28.62
N LEU A 1110 30.55 2.89 29.66
CA LEU A 1110 30.46 2.07 30.86
C LEU A 1110 29.94 0.65 30.55
N ARG A 1111 28.81 0.55 29.84
CA ARG A 1111 28.22 -0.74 29.45
C ARG A 1111 29.21 -1.59 28.66
N HIS A 1112 29.77 -1.03 27.58
CA HIS A 1112 30.70 -1.74 26.70
C HIS A 1112 31.90 -2.28 27.47
N THR A 1113 32.53 -1.44 28.31
CA THR A 1113 33.70 -1.83 29.11
C THR A 1113 33.38 -2.98 30.07
N MET A 1114 32.22 -2.94 30.73
CA MET A 1114 31.78 -4.00 31.64
C MET A 1114 31.42 -5.29 30.88
N GLU A 1115 30.78 -5.20 29.71
CA GLU A 1115 30.45 -6.36 28.90
C GLU A 1115 31.70 -7.06 28.31
N GLU A 1116 32.72 -6.30 27.90
CA GLU A 1116 34.02 -6.86 27.49
C GLU A 1116 34.73 -7.59 28.64
N ALA A 1117 34.60 -7.10 29.88
CA ALA A 1117 35.09 -7.79 31.08
C ALA A 1117 34.28 -9.05 31.45
N GLY A 1118 33.21 -9.38 30.72
CA GLY A 1118 32.40 -10.59 30.91
C GLY A 1118 31.19 -10.41 31.85
N PHE A 1119 30.74 -9.17 32.04
CA PHE A 1119 29.44 -8.88 32.64
C PHE A 1119 28.32 -8.79 31.60
N ARG A 1120 27.08 -8.66 32.07
CA ARG A 1120 25.91 -8.25 31.28
C ARG A 1120 25.14 -7.18 32.05
N ILE A 1121 24.60 -6.22 31.32
CA ILE A 1121 23.75 -5.17 31.88
C ILE A 1121 22.40 -5.75 32.34
N TYR A 1122 21.85 -5.26 33.45
CA TYR A 1122 20.48 -5.58 33.84
C TYR A 1122 19.47 -4.72 33.07
N GLU A 1123 18.36 -5.31 32.64
CA GLU A 1123 17.44 -4.71 31.66
C GLU A 1123 16.71 -3.45 32.15
N PHE A 1124 16.61 -3.25 33.47
CA PHE A 1124 15.93 -2.10 34.09
C PHE A 1124 16.89 -1.01 34.62
N GLU A 1125 18.19 -1.30 34.74
CA GLU A 1125 19.13 -0.47 35.51
C GLU A 1125 20.47 -0.30 34.78
N TRP A 1126 20.79 0.93 34.35
CA TRP A 1126 22.00 1.22 33.56
C TRP A 1126 23.32 1.05 34.35
N TRP A 1127 23.26 0.98 35.68
CA TRP A 1127 24.41 0.86 36.58
C TRP A 1127 24.70 -0.58 37.04
N HIS A 1128 23.75 -1.52 36.88
CA HIS A 1128 23.82 -2.88 37.45
C HIS A 1128 24.39 -3.87 36.45
N PHE A 1129 25.45 -4.58 36.85
CA PHE A 1129 26.17 -5.53 36.00
C PHE A 1129 26.27 -6.93 36.62
N ASP A 1130 25.68 -7.93 35.95
CA ASP A 1130 25.73 -9.35 36.30
C ASP A 1130 26.97 -10.05 35.69
N TYR A 1131 27.84 -10.67 36.50
CA TYR A 1131 28.96 -11.46 36.01
C TYR A 1131 28.50 -12.81 35.45
N ARG A 1132 29.00 -13.21 34.27
CA ARG A 1132 28.57 -14.41 33.51
C ARG A 1132 28.45 -15.72 34.31
N ASP A 1133 29.29 -15.92 35.33
CA ASP A 1133 29.31 -17.15 36.12
C ASP A 1133 28.32 -17.16 37.31
N TRP A 1134 27.47 -16.13 37.48
CA TRP A 1134 26.64 -15.97 38.69
C TRP A 1134 25.81 -17.20 39.08
N LYS A 1135 25.30 -17.96 38.10
CA LYS A 1135 24.51 -19.19 38.32
C LYS A 1135 25.29 -20.32 39.01
N GLN A 1136 26.62 -20.25 39.02
CA GLN A 1136 27.50 -21.28 39.57
C GLN A 1136 27.83 -21.06 41.06
N TYR A 1137 27.35 -19.97 41.66
CA TYR A 1137 27.58 -19.63 43.07
C TYR A 1137 26.26 -19.61 43.85
N ARG A 1138 26.28 -20.06 45.11
CA ARG A 1138 25.09 -20.10 45.99
C ARG A 1138 24.68 -18.71 46.46
N ILE A 1139 23.41 -18.55 46.84
CA ILE A 1139 22.91 -17.40 47.60
C ILE A 1139 23.61 -17.37 48.97
N GLY A 1140 24.42 -16.33 49.19
CA GLY A 1140 25.09 -16.04 50.45
C GLY A 1140 24.31 -15.09 51.35
N ASN A 1141 24.56 -15.17 52.65
CA ASN A 1141 23.96 -14.32 53.68
C ASN A 1141 24.94 -13.86 54.77
N ALA A 1142 26.24 -14.00 54.53
CA ALA A 1142 27.27 -13.51 55.43
C ALA A 1142 27.20 -11.98 55.54
N THR A 1143 27.43 -11.46 56.73
CA THR A 1143 27.58 -10.03 57.02
C THR A 1143 28.98 -9.54 56.64
N PHE A 1144 29.17 -8.23 56.51
CA PHE A 1144 30.49 -7.67 56.13
C PHE A 1144 31.52 -7.84 57.25
N GLU A 1145 31.04 -7.93 58.49
CA GLU A 1145 31.83 -8.18 59.70
C GLU A 1145 32.37 -9.62 59.73
N GLU A 1146 31.54 -10.60 59.34
CA GLU A 1146 31.95 -11.99 59.18
C GLU A 1146 32.98 -12.16 58.05
N LEU A 1147 32.82 -11.45 56.93
CA LEU A 1147 33.78 -11.46 55.83
C LEU A 1147 35.12 -10.79 56.21
N GLY A 1148 35.06 -9.61 56.84
CA GLY A 1148 36.25 -8.86 57.22
C GLY A 1148 37.10 -9.53 58.31
N GLY A 1149 36.51 -10.41 59.13
CA GLY A 1149 37.24 -11.18 60.12
C GLY A 1149 38.14 -12.29 59.53
N ILE A 1150 37.86 -12.77 58.32
CA ILE A 1150 38.51 -13.96 57.73
C ILE A 1150 39.94 -13.67 57.27
N GLU A 1151 40.24 -12.45 56.81
CA GLU A 1151 41.58 -12.05 56.36
C GLU A 1151 42.62 -12.02 57.51
N SER A 1152 42.17 -12.01 58.77
CA SER A 1152 43.06 -12.02 59.94
C SER A 1152 43.58 -13.42 60.36
N LYS A 1153 43.16 -14.48 59.66
CA LYS A 1153 43.41 -15.89 60.05
C LYS A 1153 43.84 -16.84 58.92
N LYS A 1154 44.42 -16.32 57.83
CA LYS A 1154 45.11 -17.12 56.80
C LYS A 1154 46.55 -16.68 56.62
#